data_AF-A0A8T4EAY9-F1
#
_entry.id   AF-A0A8T4EAY9-F1
#
_cell.length_a   1.000
_cell.length_b   1.000
_cell.length_c   1.000
_cell.angle_alpha   90.00
_cell.angle_beta   90.00
_cell.angle_gamma   90.00
#
_symmetry.space_group_name_H-M   'P 1'
#
loop_
_entity.id
_entity.type
_entity.pdbx_description
1 polymer ?
#
loop_
_entity_poly.entity_id
_entity_poly.type
_entity_poly.pdbx_seq_one_letter_code
_entity_poly.pdbx_strand_id
1 'polypeptide(L)'
;MGLGVLREMHGYMGKILRVNLTTSSISEEFPDDETLRKYLGGSGLATKYLFDETEPGIDPLGPENKLIFMTGPLTGTQSPSTGRYSVVTKAPLTNGWGQANSAGFWGRDFKRSGFDGVIFEGVSPRPVYLLTDDGKAELLDAGKLWGMNTSETTRILKEKHGSTFNVACIGIAGENLVKYAAIMNDCDEENWGRAAGRCGVGAVMGSKNLKAIASRGTLQIPIADPERYREEAKQRFDWVNQSILKMTLEVYGTATMVDLVNVKGGIPTKNWQTGVFENAEAINGTAINEKILVKRKPCFACPIHCGRIAEIKAGPFKSKGEGPEYESISSFGTMCGIDNLEAITLAHFLCNEYGLDTISAGSSVAFAMECYQRGILKPEDVDGLDFSWGNAQLIVDIIEKIAKREGIGDLLAEGTMRMSQKLGQGSEHFAMHVKGLELPGYDSRAAKVTGLAYAVANRGGDHITAYIEGPAFLNMPFMIVEEADVGDPLREIPETALIVKNFEDSLGNFDAIGGCKFMGMVLTADDWAGLMSSLMGIDMTADEFRRTGERIYNLERAYLIREGFTRADDTLPPRLLEDPLPEGPAEGQVVDLDILLDAYYQYRGWDEYGRPTIEKLEELDLEWLVDVIHGDIAPIQEVVRKKVKDLQEVERKQVAEARKASASDKPWFDKYFIGPFKLSYTMKPYPEINIYSFLEDTAREFPDVIACEYVDEEMTYPELKDRVDRLASAFIALGVEKGDKVATVLPSCPEFIIADYAAMKIGAIHVPLSILHKADDLEYELKESGVEVVVCSYRRIERVNQVKPKTKVKKVIYAPTKLYPDYEYPKMEKIDDPNYYLMSDLLK
;
A
#
# COMPACT_ATOMS: atom_id res chain seq x y z
N MET A 1 -18.93 12.65 52.35
CA MET A 1 -19.05 12.81 50.89
C MET A 1 -17.91 12.00 50.28
N GLY A 2 -18.27 11.03 49.44
CA GLY A 2 -17.46 9.84 49.16
C GLY A 2 -16.16 10.13 48.42
N LEU A 3 -15.11 9.44 48.86
CA LEU A 3 -13.93 9.11 48.05
C LEU A 3 -14.42 8.38 46.80
N GLY A 4 -14.44 9.08 45.67
CA GLY A 4 -14.71 8.48 44.37
C GLY A 4 -13.61 7.47 44.07
N VAL A 5 -13.99 6.21 43.93
CA VAL A 5 -13.14 5.15 43.38
C VAL A 5 -12.80 5.57 41.95
N LEU A 6 -11.55 5.95 41.71
CA LEU A 6 -10.98 6.07 40.36
C LEU A 6 -11.24 4.73 39.66
N ARG A 7 -12.06 4.71 38.61
CA ARG A 7 -12.33 3.50 37.84
C ARG A 7 -11.07 3.20 37.02
N GLU A 8 -10.32 2.17 37.38
CA GLU A 8 -9.24 1.64 36.55
C GLU A 8 -9.73 1.38 35.12
N MET A 9 -9.08 2.00 34.13
CA MET A 9 -9.37 1.76 32.72
C MET A 9 -8.99 0.33 32.33
N HIS A 10 -9.93 -0.41 31.73
CA HIS A 10 -9.71 -1.78 31.29
C HIS A 10 -9.11 -1.82 29.88
N GLY A 11 -8.67 -3.01 29.44
CA GLY A 11 -7.96 -3.20 28.19
C GLY A 11 -6.45 -3.02 28.28
N TYR A 12 -5.92 -2.68 29.46
CA TYR A 12 -4.49 -2.46 29.70
C TYR A 12 -3.97 -3.39 30.81
N MET A 13 -2.67 -3.68 30.77
CA MET A 13 -1.98 -4.37 31.86
C MET A 13 -1.59 -3.43 33.01
N GLY A 14 -1.59 -2.12 32.76
CA GLY A 14 -1.33 -1.10 33.77
C GLY A 14 0.16 -0.82 33.98
N LYS A 15 1.02 -1.17 33.01
CA LYS A 15 2.47 -1.02 33.13
C LYS A 15 3.15 -0.72 31.80
N ILE A 16 4.00 0.30 31.77
CA ILE A 16 4.94 0.61 30.70
C ILE A 16 6.35 0.53 31.28
N LEU A 17 7.22 -0.22 30.62
CA LEU A 17 8.62 -0.36 31.03
C LEU A 17 9.44 0.87 30.61
N ARG A 18 10.22 1.39 31.53
CA ARG A 18 11.23 2.44 31.30
C ARG A 18 12.60 1.81 31.38
N VAL A 19 13.30 1.75 30.26
CA VAL A 19 14.58 1.04 30.16
C VAL A 19 15.67 2.01 29.75
N ASN A 20 16.52 2.37 30.70
CA ASN A 20 17.72 3.14 30.43
C ASN A 20 18.88 2.19 30.15
N LEU A 21 19.31 2.13 28.89
CA LEU A 21 20.32 1.17 28.44
C LEU A 21 21.73 1.55 28.90
N THR A 22 21.97 2.84 29.16
CA THR A 22 23.26 3.35 29.67
C THR A 22 23.50 2.89 31.11
N THR A 23 22.49 3.01 31.97
CA THR A 23 22.57 2.62 33.40
C THR A 23 22.14 1.17 33.64
N SER A 24 21.54 0.52 32.63
CA SER A 24 20.88 -0.80 32.74
C SER A 24 19.76 -0.83 33.79
N SER A 25 19.11 0.30 34.06
CA SER A 25 17.98 0.37 34.99
C SER A 25 16.64 0.13 34.28
N ILE A 26 15.76 -0.61 34.94
CA ILE A 26 14.38 -0.85 34.52
C ILE A 26 13.45 -0.32 35.61
N SER A 27 12.50 0.52 35.24
CA SER A 27 11.39 0.94 36.10
C SER A 27 10.06 0.80 35.37
N GLU A 28 8.96 0.96 36.10
CA GLU A 28 7.59 0.84 35.58
C GLU A 28 6.86 2.16 35.83
N GLU A 29 6.08 2.60 34.85
CA GLU A 29 5.13 3.70 34.99
C GLU A 29 3.82 3.35 34.28
N PHE A 30 2.77 4.14 34.52
CA PHE A 30 1.54 4.05 33.74
C PHE A 30 0.86 5.41 33.71
N PRO A 31 0.38 5.88 32.54
CA PRO A 31 -0.26 7.18 32.42
C PRO A 31 -1.62 7.19 33.10
N ASP A 32 -2.12 8.40 33.38
CA ASP A 32 -3.46 8.60 33.91
C ASP A 32 -4.57 8.31 32.88
N ASP A 33 -5.79 8.16 33.37
CA ASP A 33 -6.97 7.86 32.53
C ASP A 33 -7.28 8.94 31.50
N GLU A 34 -6.95 10.22 31.75
CA GLU A 34 -7.21 11.29 30.79
C GLU A 34 -6.28 11.15 29.58
N THR A 35 -5.00 10.90 29.85
CA THR A 35 -4.00 10.62 28.81
C THR A 35 -4.38 9.37 28.00
N LEU A 36 -4.81 8.29 28.65
CA LEU A 36 -5.27 7.08 27.97
C LEU A 36 -6.54 7.31 27.13
N ARG A 37 -7.48 8.16 27.57
CA ARG A 37 -8.66 8.50 26.75
C ARG A 37 -8.28 9.30 25.51
N LYS A 38 -7.33 10.22 25.63
CA LYS A 38 -6.94 11.10 24.52
C LYS A 38 -6.10 10.40 23.46
N TYR A 39 -5.25 9.45 23.86
CA TYR A 39 -4.23 8.85 22.98
C TYR A 39 -4.28 7.33 22.88
N LEU A 40 -5.14 6.67 23.67
CA LEU A 40 -5.34 5.22 23.70
C LEU A 40 -4.03 4.48 24.05
N GLY A 41 -3.43 3.82 23.07
CA GLY A 41 -2.14 3.14 23.19
C GLY A 41 -1.37 3.27 21.89
N GLY A 42 -0.60 2.23 21.53
CA GLY A 42 0.02 2.12 20.22
C GLY A 42 0.78 3.38 19.78
N SER A 43 0.56 3.83 18.55
CA SER A 43 1.22 5.03 18.01
C SER A 43 0.82 6.32 18.74
N GLY A 44 -0.44 6.44 19.19
CA GLY A 44 -0.93 7.65 19.86
C GLY A 44 -0.18 7.94 21.14
N LEU A 45 -0.20 6.99 22.08
CA LEU A 45 0.50 7.13 23.36
C LEU A 45 2.02 7.19 23.18
N ALA A 46 2.57 6.38 22.25
CA ALA A 46 4.01 6.42 21.97
C ALA A 46 4.46 7.78 21.41
N THR A 47 3.65 8.42 20.57
CA THR A 47 3.94 9.76 20.04
C THR A 47 3.89 10.82 21.12
N LYS A 48 2.95 10.72 22.07
CA LYS A 48 2.91 11.63 23.23
C LYS A 48 4.20 11.55 24.05
N TYR A 49 4.65 10.35 24.40
CA TYR A 49 5.93 10.15 25.09
C TYR A 49 7.12 10.65 24.28
N LEU A 50 7.16 10.36 22.97
CA LEU A 50 8.25 10.85 22.11
C LEU A 50 8.29 12.39 22.11
N PHE A 51 7.14 13.05 21.98
CA PHE A 51 7.05 14.51 21.97
C PHE A 51 7.50 15.11 23.30
N ASP A 52 7.00 14.59 24.42
CA ASP A 52 7.28 15.13 25.76
C ASP A 52 8.74 15.00 26.18
N GLU A 53 9.43 13.97 25.70
CA GLU A 53 10.72 13.56 26.24
C GLU A 53 11.90 13.73 25.29
N THR A 54 11.65 14.33 24.12
CA THR A 54 12.71 14.65 23.17
C THR A 54 12.73 16.13 22.86
N GLU A 55 13.93 16.71 22.93
CA GLU A 55 14.16 18.08 22.50
C GLU A 55 14.17 18.18 20.97
N PRO A 56 13.83 19.35 20.39
CA PRO A 56 13.95 19.58 18.95
C PRO A 56 15.38 19.34 18.45
N GLY A 57 15.51 18.70 17.29
CA GLY A 57 16.80 18.56 16.61
C GLY A 57 17.78 17.60 17.28
N ILE A 58 17.32 16.67 18.12
CA ILE A 58 18.15 15.55 18.58
C ILE A 58 18.62 14.69 17.41
N ASP A 59 19.77 14.02 17.58
CA ASP A 59 20.26 13.04 16.61
C ASP A 59 19.38 11.76 16.66
N PRO A 60 18.76 11.33 15.54
CA PRO A 60 17.98 10.10 15.49
C PRO A 60 18.74 8.82 15.90
N LEU A 61 20.07 8.79 15.75
CA LEU A 61 20.89 7.64 16.18
C LEU A 61 21.63 7.91 17.49
N GLY A 62 21.32 9.03 18.15
CA GLY A 62 21.92 9.45 19.40
C GLY A 62 21.27 8.80 20.65
N PRO A 63 21.92 8.94 21.82
CA PRO A 63 21.41 8.40 23.09
C PRO A 63 20.07 9.00 23.50
N GLU A 64 19.82 10.26 23.13
CA GLU A 64 18.64 11.02 23.56
C GLU A 64 17.36 10.65 22.80
N ASN A 65 17.50 10.02 21.63
CA ASN A 65 16.33 9.52 20.92
C ASN A 65 15.68 8.39 21.71
N LYS A 66 14.34 8.35 21.72
CA LYS A 66 13.57 7.26 22.33
C LYS A 66 13.24 6.22 21.27
N LEU A 67 13.31 4.94 21.65
CA LEU A 67 12.76 3.84 20.87
C LEU A 67 11.60 3.25 21.66
N ILE A 68 10.38 3.41 21.16
CA ILE A 68 9.16 3.11 21.91
C ILE A 68 8.41 1.99 21.21
N PHE A 69 8.25 0.86 21.90
CA PHE A 69 7.32 -0.21 21.49
C PHE A 69 6.07 -0.05 22.32
N MET A 70 4.92 0.07 21.67
CA MET A 70 3.65 0.27 22.36
C MET A 70 2.58 -0.61 21.73
N THR A 71 1.86 -1.33 22.59
CA THR A 71 0.67 -2.08 22.21
C THR A 71 -0.57 -1.20 22.36
N GLY A 72 -1.64 -1.54 21.65
CA GLY A 72 -2.91 -0.86 21.83
C GLY A 72 -3.84 -1.62 22.79
N PRO A 73 -4.90 -0.98 23.29
CA PRO A 73 -5.89 -1.62 24.17
C PRO A 73 -6.45 -2.93 23.61
N LEU A 74 -6.67 -3.07 22.30
CA LEU A 74 -7.19 -4.30 21.71
C LEU A 74 -6.13 -5.37 21.46
N THR A 75 -4.84 -5.02 21.47
CA THR A 75 -3.75 -5.97 21.21
C THR A 75 -3.88 -7.17 22.15
N GLY A 76 -3.85 -8.39 21.60
CA GLY A 76 -3.90 -9.62 22.40
C GLY A 76 -5.27 -10.00 22.95
N THR A 77 -6.35 -9.24 22.65
CA THR A 77 -7.73 -9.60 23.00
C THR A 77 -8.34 -10.60 21.98
N GLN A 78 -9.61 -10.98 22.16
CA GLN A 78 -10.32 -11.92 21.28
C GLN A 78 -11.14 -11.21 20.18
N SER A 79 -10.69 -10.05 19.68
CA SER A 79 -11.33 -9.34 18.57
C SER A 79 -10.60 -9.63 17.25
N PRO A 80 -11.27 -9.56 16.08
CA PRO A 80 -10.64 -9.85 14.79
C PRO A 80 -9.39 -9.00 14.52
N SER A 81 -8.28 -9.68 14.25
CA SER A 81 -7.03 -9.08 13.77
C SER A 81 -6.37 -8.08 14.74
N THR A 82 -6.54 -8.26 16.04
CA THR A 82 -5.98 -7.38 17.08
C THR A 82 -4.66 -7.89 17.64
N GLY A 83 -3.73 -8.21 16.74
CA GLY A 83 -2.37 -8.67 17.06
C GLY A 83 -1.28 -7.63 16.85
N ARG A 84 -1.63 -6.38 16.53
CA ARG A 84 -0.66 -5.36 16.11
C ARG A 84 0.00 -4.65 17.30
N TYR A 85 1.18 -4.10 17.04
CA TYR A 85 1.88 -3.14 17.90
C TYR A 85 2.57 -2.07 17.03
N SER A 86 2.87 -0.93 17.61
CA SER A 86 3.56 0.18 16.96
C SER A 86 4.95 0.39 17.56
N VAL A 87 5.91 0.74 16.70
CA VAL A 87 7.23 1.23 17.06
C VAL A 87 7.35 2.68 16.62
N VAL A 88 7.61 3.58 17.56
CA VAL A 88 7.69 5.04 17.32
C VAL A 88 9.02 5.59 17.82
N THR A 89 9.61 6.50 17.03
CA THR A 89 10.91 7.13 17.30
C THR A 89 11.11 8.37 16.40
N LYS A 90 12.16 9.17 16.64
CA LYS A 90 12.67 10.06 15.59
C LYS A 90 13.36 9.22 14.52
N ALA A 91 12.88 9.30 13.27
CA ALA A 91 13.34 8.44 12.18
C ALA A 91 14.72 8.87 11.64
N PRO A 92 15.72 7.98 11.53
CA PRO A 92 17.01 8.31 10.93
C PRO A 92 16.94 8.52 9.41
N LEU A 93 15.94 7.94 8.74
CA LEU A 93 15.75 8.11 7.31
C LEU A 93 15.21 9.50 6.97
N THR A 94 14.14 9.94 7.65
CA THR A 94 13.44 11.19 7.34
C THR A 94 13.87 12.37 8.21
N ASN A 95 14.53 12.12 9.35
CA ASN A 95 14.76 13.07 10.45
C ASN A 95 13.48 13.63 11.11
N GLY A 96 12.30 13.13 10.75
CA GLY A 96 11.01 13.53 11.33
C GLY A 96 10.48 12.52 12.34
N TRP A 97 9.17 12.58 12.57
CA TRP A 97 8.43 11.54 13.28
C TRP A 97 8.44 10.24 12.46
N GLY A 98 8.79 9.13 13.10
CA GLY A 98 8.83 7.81 12.49
C GLY A 98 7.93 6.82 13.19
N GLN A 99 7.12 6.09 12.41
CA GLN A 99 6.31 4.99 12.91
C GLN A 99 6.36 3.79 11.97
N ALA A 100 6.46 2.62 12.58
CA ALA A 100 6.30 1.33 11.93
C ALA A 100 5.36 0.44 12.75
N ASN A 101 4.46 -0.27 12.07
CA ASN A 101 3.51 -1.20 12.68
C ASN A 101 3.86 -2.64 12.29
N SER A 102 3.75 -3.59 13.21
CA SER A 102 3.88 -5.01 12.88
C SER A 102 2.79 -5.87 13.52
N ALA A 103 2.57 -7.04 12.93
CA ALA A 103 1.57 -8.02 13.31
C ALA A 103 2.23 -9.27 13.92
N GLY A 104 1.65 -10.44 13.66
CA GLY A 104 2.14 -11.72 14.14
C GLY A 104 1.63 -12.06 15.52
N PHE A 105 2.50 -12.63 16.35
CA PHE A 105 2.19 -13.10 17.70
C PHE A 105 2.97 -12.36 18.78
N TRP A 106 4.05 -11.65 18.44
CA TRP A 106 4.86 -10.93 19.42
C TRP A 106 4.08 -9.89 20.23
N GLY A 107 3.29 -9.02 19.58
CA GLY A 107 2.53 -7.97 20.29
C GLY A 107 1.56 -8.53 21.33
N ARG A 108 0.93 -9.69 21.04
CA ARG A 108 0.09 -10.42 22.01
C ARG A 108 0.92 -10.89 23.20
N ASP A 109 2.06 -11.53 22.97
CA ASP A 109 2.85 -12.13 24.04
C ASP A 109 3.59 -11.09 24.88
N PHE A 110 4.05 -10.01 24.26
CA PHE A 110 4.55 -8.85 24.98
C PHE A 110 3.46 -8.28 25.89
N LYS A 111 2.26 -8.01 25.37
CA LYS A 111 1.17 -7.49 26.21
C LYS A 111 0.80 -8.44 27.34
N ARG A 112 0.55 -9.71 27.02
CA ARG A 112 0.20 -10.73 28.02
C ARG A 112 1.35 -11.08 28.97
N SER A 113 2.57 -10.59 28.72
CA SER A 113 3.67 -10.64 29.69
C SER A 113 3.52 -9.57 30.79
N GLY A 114 2.47 -8.76 30.76
CA GLY A 114 2.14 -7.80 31.83
C GLY A 114 2.48 -6.35 31.53
N PHE A 115 2.81 -6.00 30.28
CA PHE A 115 3.28 -4.66 29.91
C PHE A 115 2.55 -4.15 28.67
N ASP A 116 2.06 -2.91 28.70
CA ASP A 116 1.42 -2.26 27.56
C ASP A 116 2.43 -1.64 26.59
N GLY A 117 3.64 -1.33 27.07
CA GLY A 117 4.72 -0.80 26.25
C GLY A 117 6.09 -0.85 26.92
N VAL A 118 7.11 -0.47 26.16
CA VAL A 118 8.48 -0.26 26.64
C VAL A 118 9.11 0.94 25.92
N ILE A 119 9.75 1.81 26.69
CA ILE A 119 10.45 3.01 26.24
C ILE A 119 11.93 2.84 26.54
N PHE A 120 12.75 2.75 25.49
CA PHE A 120 14.20 2.67 25.59
C PHE A 120 14.86 4.03 25.40
N GLU A 121 15.80 4.35 26.28
CA GLU A 121 16.65 5.53 26.21
C GLU A 121 18.13 5.19 26.46
N GLY A 122 19.03 6.09 26.11
CA GLY A 122 20.47 5.86 26.24
C GLY A 122 20.98 4.82 25.24
N VAL A 123 22.19 4.32 25.49
CA VAL A 123 22.89 3.33 24.68
C VAL A 123 23.59 2.34 25.60
N SER A 124 23.41 1.04 25.35
CA SER A 124 24.11 0.03 26.15
C SER A 124 25.60 -0.02 25.75
N PRO A 125 26.55 -0.15 26.70
CA PRO A 125 27.98 -0.26 26.37
C PRO A 125 28.35 -1.58 25.67
N ARG A 126 27.43 -2.54 25.59
CA ARG A 126 27.57 -3.83 24.90
C ARG A 126 26.21 -4.28 24.35
N PRO A 127 26.16 -5.21 23.39
CA PRO A 127 24.91 -5.77 22.92
C PRO A 127 24.07 -6.41 24.05
N VAL A 128 22.79 -6.04 24.12
CA VAL A 128 21.82 -6.56 25.10
C VAL A 128 20.49 -6.94 24.44
N TYR A 129 19.68 -7.75 25.12
CA TYR A 129 18.27 -7.97 24.77
C TYR A 129 17.40 -7.86 26.03
N LEU A 130 16.13 -7.49 25.85
CA LEU A 130 15.16 -7.46 26.92
C LEU A 130 14.37 -8.78 26.95
N LEU A 131 14.24 -9.38 28.13
CA LEU A 131 13.37 -10.54 28.38
C LEU A 131 12.14 -10.06 29.17
N THR A 132 10.93 -10.39 28.70
CA THR A 132 9.69 -10.16 29.46
C THR A 132 8.93 -11.47 29.67
N ASP A 133 8.52 -11.72 30.91
CA ASP A 133 7.85 -12.96 31.30
C ASP A 133 6.92 -12.73 32.51
N ASP A 134 5.61 -12.80 32.27
CA ASP A 134 4.53 -12.74 33.28
C ASP A 134 4.79 -11.77 34.46
N GLY A 135 4.95 -10.49 34.13
CA GLY A 135 5.11 -9.35 35.03
C GLY A 135 6.55 -9.04 35.41
N LYS A 136 7.53 -9.75 34.84
CA LYS A 136 8.97 -9.52 35.07
C LYS A 136 9.67 -9.07 33.80
N ALA A 137 10.63 -8.18 33.94
CA ALA A 137 11.48 -7.70 32.87
C ALA A 137 12.96 -7.76 33.28
N GLU A 138 13.84 -8.24 32.41
CA GLU A 138 15.28 -8.33 32.66
C GLU A 138 16.10 -7.98 31.41
N LEU A 139 17.14 -7.18 31.59
CA LEU A 139 18.14 -6.86 30.56
C LEU A 139 19.27 -7.88 30.58
N LEU A 140 19.47 -8.59 29.48
CA LEU A 140 20.40 -9.72 29.37
C LEU A 140 21.44 -9.49 28.27
N ASP A 141 22.59 -10.17 28.38
CA ASP A 141 23.67 -10.10 27.38
C ASP A 141 23.23 -10.65 26.02
N ALA A 142 23.48 -9.89 24.95
CA ALA A 142 23.28 -10.30 23.57
C ALA A 142 24.60 -10.37 22.77
N GLY A 143 25.76 -10.35 23.43
CA GLY A 143 27.06 -10.32 22.74
C GLY A 143 27.26 -11.49 21.78
N LYS A 144 26.71 -12.66 22.10
CA LYS A 144 26.73 -13.84 21.20
C LYS A 144 25.71 -13.80 20.07
N LEU A 145 24.72 -12.90 20.15
CA LEU A 145 23.66 -12.73 19.15
C LEU A 145 24.01 -11.63 18.14
N TRP A 146 24.92 -10.72 18.52
CA TRP A 146 25.37 -9.65 17.65
C TRP A 146 26.10 -10.23 16.42
N GLY A 147 25.74 -9.77 15.23
CA GLY A 147 26.19 -10.29 13.94
C GLY A 147 25.33 -11.42 13.38
N MET A 148 24.30 -11.88 14.11
CA MET A 148 23.39 -12.93 13.62
C MET A 148 22.17 -12.34 12.90
N ASN A 149 21.62 -13.11 11.96
CA ASN A 149 20.37 -12.78 11.30
C ASN A 149 19.15 -12.99 12.22
N THR A 150 17.98 -12.56 11.77
CA THR A 150 16.74 -12.52 12.56
C THR A 150 16.24 -13.92 12.95
N SER A 151 16.28 -14.87 12.03
CA SER A 151 15.88 -16.27 12.30
C SER A 151 16.82 -16.96 13.29
N GLU A 152 18.14 -16.80 13.13
CA GLU A 152 19.13 -17.35 14.05
C GLU A 152 19.01 -16.76 15.45
N THR A 153 18.85 -15.44 15.55
CA THR A 153 18.60 -14.73 16.81
C THR A 153 17.37 -15.29 17.52
N THR A 154 16.27 -15.45 16.78
CA THR A 154 15.00 -15.98 17.30
C THR A 154 15.16 -17.42 17.78
N ARG A 155 15.76 -18.30 16.96
CA ARG A 155 16.02 -19.70 17.29
C ARG A 155 16.82 -19.84 18.57
N ILE A 156 17.94 -19.13 18.71
CA ILE A 156 18.82 -19.22 19.88
C ILE A 156 18.11 -18.73 21.15
N LEU A 157 17.33 -17.65 21.06
CA LEU A 157 16.57 -17.15 22.21
C LEU A 157 15.47 -18.13 22.63
N LYS A 158 14.79 -18.79 21.68
CA LYS A 158 13.78 -19.81 21.96
C LYS A 158 14.39 -21.11 22.50
N GLU A 159 15.57 -21.51 22.02
CA GLU A 159 16.34 -22.63 22.60
C GLU A 159 16.77 -22.33 24.05
N LYS A 160 17.14 -21.08 24.34
CA LYS A 160 17.60 -20.64 25.67
C LYS A 160 16.47 -20.50 26.68
N HIS A 161 15.34 -19.91 26.30
CA HIS A 161 14.26 -19.54 27.23
C HIS A 161 13.01 -20.43 27.12
N GLY A 162 12.83 -21.10 25.99
CA GLY A 162 11.69 -21.97 25.72
C GLY A 162 10.97 -21.59 24.43
N SER A 163 10.37 -22.60 23.78
CA SER A 163 9.68 -22.45 22.49
C SER A 163 8.41 -21.59 22.52
N THR A 164 7.90 -21.26 23.71
CA THR A 164 6.72 -20.40 23.89
C THR A 164 7.03 -18.91 23.87
N PHE A 165 8.31 -18.52 23.87
CA PHE A 165 8.70 -17.12 23.67
C PHE A 165 8.52 -16.72 22.21
N ASN A 166 8.04 -15.49 22.00
CA ASN A 166 8.10 -14.79 20.72
C ASN A 166 9.15 -13.68 20.80
N VAL A 167 9.81 -13.42 19.68
CA VAL A 167 10.96 -12.50 19.62
C VAL A 167 10.70 -11.43 18.57
N ALA A 168 10.95 -10.17 18.95
CA ALA A 168 11.15 -9.05 18.03
C ALA A 168 12.64 -8.69 18.07
N CYS A 169 13.30 -8.61 16.93
CA CYS A 169 14.75 -8.43 16.83
C CYS A 169 15.17 -7.69 15.56
N ILE A 170 16.41 -7.19 15.56
CA ILE A 170 17.07 -6.67 14.37
C ILE A 170 17.99 -7.74 13.77
N GLY A 171 18.12 -7.73 12.45
CA GLY A 171 19.21 -8.43 11.76
C GLY A 171 20.46 -7.55 11.65
N ILE A 172 21.42 -8.00 10.83
CA ILE A 172 22.69 -7.31 10.61
C ILE A 172 22.50 -5.88 10.07
N ALA A 173 21.45 -5.62 9.29
CA ALA A 173 21.19 -4.28 8.75
C ALA A 173 20.90 -3.25 9.87
N GLY A 174 20.19 -3.67 10.92
CA GLY A 174 19.95 -2.82 12.08
C GLY A 174 21.23 -2.53 12.85
N GLU A 175 22.07 -3.55 13.07
CA GLU A 175 23.37 -3.42 13.73
C GLU A 175 24.33 -2.47 12.98
N ASN A 176 24.28 -2.52 11.64
CA ASN A 176 25.06 -1.64 10.77
C ASN A 176 24.36 -0.32 10.45
N LEU A 177 23.25 0.01 11.12
CA LEU A 177 22.58 1.31 11.01
C LEU A 177 22.13 1.65 9.57
N VAL A 178 21.74 0.67 8.76
CA VAL A 178 21.13 0.93 7.45
C VAL A 178 19.90 1.81 7.66
N LYS A 179 19.77 2.94 6.96
CA LYS A 179 18.77 3.99 7.28
C LYS A 179 17.33 3.50 7.21
N TYR A 180 17.08 2.43 6.47
CA TYR A 180 15.79 1.74 6.35
C TYR A 180 15.82 0.32 6.91
N ALA A 181 16.64 0.06 7.95
CA ALA A 181 16.60 -1.19 8.69
C ALA A 181 15.27 -1.36 9.45
N ALA A 182 14.75 -2.57 9.42
CA ALA A 182 13.49 -2.99 10.02
C ALA A 182 13.72 -3.71 11.36
N ILE A 183 12.65 -3.78 12.17
CA ILE A 183 12.56 -4.71 13.29
C ILE A 183 11.66 -5.87 12.87
N MET A 184 12.15 -7.09 13.01
CA MET A 184 11.49 -8.30 12.56
C MET A 184 10.97 -9.12 13.75
N ASN A 185 9.78 -9.70 13.63
CA ASN A 185 9.23 -10.64 14.60
C ASN A 185 8.63 -11.87 13.91
N ASP A 186 8.34 -12.91 14.68
CA ASP A 186 7.81 -14.20 14.19
C ASP A 186 8.75 -14.91 13.18
N CYS A 187 10.07 -14.74 13.36
CA CYS A 187 11.15 -15.33 12.54
C CYS A 187 11.51 -16.76 13.00
N ASP A 188 10.51 -17.60 13.21
CA ASP A 188 10.69 -18.96 13.77
C ASP A 188 11.42 -19.93 12.83
N GLU A 189 11.37 -19.66 11.54
CA GLU A 189 12.06 -20.40 10.48
C GLU A 189 12.90 -19.42 9.65
N GLU A 190 13.91 -19.94 8.95
CA GLU A 190 14.73 -19.15 8.01
C GLU A 190 13.85 -18.49 6.94
N ASN A 191 14.11 -17.21 6.66
CA ASN A 191 13.41 -16.30 5.75
C ASN A 191 11.97 -15.94 6.17
N TRP A 192 11.55 -16.28 7.39
CA TRP A 192 10.25 -15.89 7.92
C TRP A 192 10.34 -14.54 8.63
N GLY A 193 9.24 -13.79 8.60
CA GLY A 193 9.19 -12.56 9.35
C GLY A 193 7.91 -11.76 9.16
N ARG A 194 7.59 -11.00 10.20
CA ARG A 194 6.70 -9.85 10.18
C ARG A 194 7.53 -8.62 10.51
N ALA A 195 7.29 -7.53 9.81
CA ALA A 195 8.16 -6.36 9.88
C ALA A 195 7.45 -5.15 10.48
N ALA A 196 8.07 -4.55 11.49
CA ALA A 196 7.99 -3.11 11.71
C ALA A 196 9.05 -2.50 10.78
N GLY A 197 8.65 -2.30 9.52
CA GLY A 197 9.59 -2.15 8.40
C GLY A 197 10.22 -0.77 8.24
N ARG A 198 9.38 0.26 8.11
CA ARG A 198 9.77 1.54 7.52
C ARG A 198 10.38 2.52 8.52
N CYS A 199 10.85 3.67 8.03
CA CYS A 199 11.42 4.79 8.80
C CYS A 199 12.78 4.52 9.48
N GLY A 200 13.33 3.31 9.40
CA GLY A 200 14.63 2.98 9.99
C GLY A 200 14.59 2.67 11.48
N VAL A 201 13.46 2.17 11.99
CA VAL A 201 13.31 1.82 13.42
C VAL A 201 14.33 0.77 13.87
N GLY A 202 14.76 -0.13 12.97
CA GLY A 202 15.81 -1.12 13.24
C GLY A 202 17.20 -0.49 13.39
N ALA A 203 17.49 0.62 12.70
CA ALA A 203 18.75 1.34 12.86
C ALA A 203 18.81 2.06 14.21
N VAL A 204 17.69 2.62 14.67
CA VAL A 204 17.59 3.19 16.02
C VAL A 204 17.83 2.10 17.07
N MET A 205 17.20 0.93 16.91
CA MET A 205 17.42 -0.21 17.80
C MET A 205 18.88 -0.67 17.84
N GLY A 206 19.54 -0.75 16.67
CA GLY A 206 20.96 -1.06 16.56
C GLY A 206 21.88 0.00 17.18
N SER A 207 21.59 1.30 17.00
CA SER A 207 22.37 2.40 17.58
C SER A 207 22.42 2.36 19.12
N LYS A 208 21.44 1.70 19.73
CA LYS A 208 21.33 1.53 21.18
C LYS A 208 21.99 0.25 21.70
N ASN A 209 22.60 -0.56 20.82
CA ASN A 209 23.10 -1.90 21.11
C ASN A 209 22.02 -2.84 21.66
N LEU A 210 20.76 -2.65 21.25
CA LEU A 210 19.65 -3.50 21.62
C LEU A 210 19.37 -4.50 20.49
N LYS A 211 19.60 -5.78 20.73
CA LYS A 211 19.45 -6.82 19.70
C LYS A 211 18.02 -7.33 19.56
N ALA A 212 17.32 -7.53 20.68
CA ALA A 212 16.02 -8.17 20.69
C ALA A 212 15.16 -7.84 21.92
N ILE A 213 13.87 -8.16 21.82
CA ILE A 213 12.92 -8.26 22.92
C ILE A 213 12.25 -9.64 22.82
N ALA A 214 12.55 -10.53 23.78
CA ALA A 214 11.96 -11.86 23.87
C ALA A 214 10.85 -11.86 24.93
N SER A 215 9.65 -12.21 24.52
CA SER A 215 8.45 -12.08 25.36
C SER A 215 7.66 -13.38 25.43
N ARG A 216 7.25 -13.74 26.65
CA ARG A 216 6.28 -14.79 26.93
C ARG A 216 5.19 -14.21 27.82
N GLY A 217 3.94 -14.40 27.43
CA GLY A 217 2.81 -13.82 28.15
C GLY A 217 1.64 -14.77 28.29
N THR A 218 1.22 -15.02 29.53
CA THR A 218 0.06 -15.85 29.88
C THR A 218 -1.01 -15.13 30.68
N LEU A 219 -0.72 -13.89 31.11
CA LEU A 219 -1.64 -13.07 31.89
C LEU A 219 -2.88 -12.69 31.05
N GLN A 220 -4.00 -12.54 31.77
CA GLN A 220 -5.26 -12.12 31.16
C GLN A 220 -5.33 -10.60 31.10
N ILE A 221 -5.78 -10.08 29.95
CA ILE A 221 -6.05 -8.65 29.78
C ILE A 221 -7.38 -8.36 30.48
N PRO A 222 -7.45 -7.37 31.40
CA PRO A 222 -8.71 -6.94 32.01
C PRO A 222 -9.70 -6.44 30.95
N ILE A 223 -10.96 -6.88 31.02
CA ILE A 223 -12.06 -6.45 30.12
C ILE A 223 -13.21 -5.97 31.01
N ALA A 224 -13.73 -4.76 30.75
CA ALA A 224 -14.76 -4.14 31.58
C ALA A 224 -16.10 -4.90 31.53
N ASP A 225 -16.54 -5.28 30.33
CA ASP A 225 -17.73 -6.11 30.13
C ASP A 225 -17.40 -7.36 29.29
N PRO A 226 -16.94 -8.45 29.92
CA PRO A 226 -16.48 -9.64 29.22
C PRO A 226 -17.56 -10.35 28.39
N GLU A 227 -18.83 -10.29 28.81
CA GLU A 227 -19.93 -10.93 28.10
C GLU A 227 -20.28 -10.14 26.84
N ARG A 228 -20.52 -8.83 26.98
CA ARG A 228 -20.82 -7.95 25.85
C ARG A 228 -19.67 -7.92 24.85
N TYR A 229 -18.43 -7.78 25.32
CA TYR A 229 -17.25 -7.75 24.44
C TYR A 229 -17.14 -9.03 23.60
N ARG A 230 -17.42 -10.20 24.20
CA ARG A 230 -17.36 -11.48 23.49
C ARG A 230 -18.44 -11.58 22.41
N GLU A 231 -19.66 -11.14 22.71
CA GLU A 231 -20.77 -11.12 21.74
C GLU A 231 -20.47 -10.17 20.56
N GLU A 232 -20.01 -8.95 20.86
CA GLU A 232 -19.62 -7.97 19.85
C GLU A 232 -18.46 -8.48 18.99
N ALA A 233 -17.41 -9.02 19.60
CA ALA A 233 -16.25 -9.57 18.88
C ALA A 233 -16.65 -10.76 17.99
N LYS A 234 -17.49 -11.67 18.49
CA LYS A 234 -18.02 -12.79 17.71
C LYS A 234 -18.79 -12.30 16.48
N GLN A 235 -19.65 -11.31 16.66
CA GLN A 235 -20.40 -10.72 15.55
C GLN A 235 -19.47 -10.15 14.46
N ARG A 236 -18.41 -9.43 14.86
CA ARG A 236 -17.42 -8.90 13.90
C ARG A 236 -16.62 -10.01 13.22
N PHE A 237 -16.28 -11.09 13.92
CA PHE A 237 -15.71 -12.29 13.29
C PHE A 237 -16.64 -12.88 12.22
N ASP A 238 -17.92 -13.01 12.53
CA ASP A 238 -18.92 -13.56 11.61
C ASP A 238 -19.01 -12.71 10.33
N TRP A 239 -18.98 -11.37 10.45
CA TRP A 239 -18.96 -10.47 9.29
C TRP A 239 -17.67 -10.55 8.47
N VAL A 240 -16.50 -10.52 9.11
CA VAL A 240 -15.22 -10.61 8.40
C VAL A 240 -15.10 -11.96 7.67
N ASN A 241 -15.59 -13.05 8.26
CA ASN A 241 -15.62 -14.37 7.63
C ASN A 241 -16.47 -14.44 6.35
N GLN A 242 -17.47 -13.56 6.22
CA GLN A 242 -18.38 -13.49 5.07
C GLN A 242 -17.96 -12.41 4.06
N SER A 243 -16.86 -11.69 4.32
CA SER A 243 -16.45 -10.55 3.51
C SER A 243 -15.74 -10.95 2.21
N ILE A 244 -15.95 -10.16 1.15
CA ILE A 244 -15.19 -10.25 -0.11
C ILE A 244 -13.70 -10.03 0.15
N LEU A 245 -13.36 -9.13 1.08
CA LEU A 245 -11.98 -8.90 1.51
C LEU A 245 -11.26 -10.20 1.87
N LYS A 246 -11.88 -11.03 2.73
CA LYS A 246 -11.28 -12.29 3.15
C LYS A 246 -11.03 -13.19 1.95
N MET A 247 -12.02 -13.35 1.07
CA MET A 247 -11.88 -14.18 -0.13
C MET A 247 -10.71 -13.70 -1.00
N THR A 248 -10.65 -12.41 -1.32
CA THR A 248 -9.58 -11.82 -2.14
C THR A 248 -8.21 -12.00 -1.51
N LEU A 249 -8.05 -11.61 -0.24
CA LEU A 249 -6.76 -11.68 0.45
C LEU A 249 -6.33 -13.10 0.79
N GLU A 250 -7.22 -14.09 0.87
CA GLU A 250 -6.82 -15.49 1.00
C GLU A 250 -6.47 -16.08 -0.35
N VAL A 251 -7.23 -15.82 -1.41
CA VAL A 251 -6.91 -16.36 -2.74
C VAL A 251 -5.61 -15.76 -3.27
N TYR A 252 -5.54 -14.44 -3.42
CA TYR A 252 -4.45 -13.76 -4.14
C TYR A 252 -3.42 -13.09 -3.23
N GLY A 253 -3.78 -12.85 -1.96
CA GLY A 253 -2.93 -12.07 -1.06
C GLY A 253 -2.93 -10.60 -1.46
N THR A 254 -1.97 -9.84 -0.92
CA THR A 254 -1.78 -8.44 -1.33
C THR A 254 -1.34 -8.33 -2.78
N ALA A 255 -0.69 -9.37 -3.34
CA ALA A 255 -0.21 -9.41 -4.73
C ALA A 255 -1.32 -9.25 -5.79
N THR A 256 -2.60 -9.33 -5.43
CA THR A 256 -3.71 -8.91 -6.30
C THR A 256 -3.58 -7.46 -6.79
N MET A 257 -2.88 -6.61 -6.03
CA MET A 257 -2.66 -5.22 -6.38
C MET A 257 -1.79 -5.06 -7.62
N VAL A 258 -0.95 -6.05 -7.98
CA VAL A 258 -0.14 -5.99 -9.21
C VAL A 258 -1.06 -5.80 -10.43
N ASP A 259 -2.10 -6.62 -10.54
CA ASP A 259 -3.03 -6.55 -11.67
C ASP A 259 -3.86 -5.27 -11.63
N LEU A 260 -4.42 -4.95 -10.45
CA LEU A 260 -5.39 -3.86 -10.29
C LEU A 260 -4.76 -2.48 -10.51
N VAL A 261 -3.48 -2.34 -10.16
CA VAL A 261 -2.71 -1.10 -10.34
C VAL A 261 -2.16 -1.02 -11.77
N ASN A 262 -1.67 -2.12 -12.34
CA ASN A 262 -1.17 -2.16 -13.72
C ASN A 262 -2.27 -1.84 -14.74
N VAL A 263 -3.47 -2.40 -14.56
CA VAL A 263 -4.62 -2.16 -15.47
C VAL A 263 -5.06 -0.69 -15.50
N LYS A 264 -4.79 0.09 -14.45
CA LYS A 264 -5.05 1.54 -14.44
C LYS A 264 -3.85 2.37 -14.91
N GLY A 265 -2.76 1.75 -15.34
CA GLY A 265 -1.53 2.46 -15.73
C GLY A 265 -0.82 3.11 -14.54
N GLY A 266 -0.98 2.55 -13.34
CA GLY A 266 -0.40 3.10 -12.12
C GLY A 266 0.69 2.24 -11.48
N ILE A 267 1.22 1.19 -12.13
CA ILE A 267 2.26 0.35 -11.51
C ILE A 267 3.63 0.95 -11.82
N PRO A 268 4.42 1.40 -10.82
CA PRO A 268 5.72 1.98 -11.10
C PRO A 268 6.68 0.97 -11.72
N THR A 269 7.19 1.32 -12.90
CA THR A 269 8.11 0.47 -13.66
C THR A 269 9.41 1.21 -13.98
N LYS A 270 10.55 0.53 -13.79
CA LYS A 270 11.92 1.05 -14.02
C LYS A 270 12.14 2.41 -13.34
N ASN A 271 12.11 2.41 -12.01
CA ASN A 271 12.16 3.61 -11.17
C ASN A 271 11.15 4.69 -11.63
N TRP A 272 9.90 4.29 -11.84
CA TRP A 272 8.79 5.20 -12.18
C TRP A 272 8.91 5.88 -13.55
N GLN A 273 9.65 5.31 -14.50
CA GLN A 273 9.71 5.83 -15.87
C GLN A 273 8.39 5.66 -16.62
N THR A 274 7.61 4.63 -16.29
CA THR A 274 6.28 4.35 -16.85
C THR A 274 5.38 3.70 -15.79
N GLY A 275 4.08 3.73 -16.03
CA GLY A 275 3.03 3.24 -15.13
C GLY A 275 2.47 1.86 -15.51
N VAL A 276 3.08 1.18 -16.48
CA VAL A 276 2.69 -0.16 -16.94
C VAL A 276 3.87 -1.12 -16.90
N PHE A 277 3.59 -2.40 -16.70
CA PHE A 277 4.57 -3.48 -16.80
C PHE A 277 4.01 -4.59 -17.69
N GLU A 278 4.72 -4.89 -18.79
CA GLU A 278 4.26 -5.80 -19.83
C GLU A 278 4.01 -7.23 -19.31
N ASN A 279 4.86 -7.71 -18.40
CA ASN A 279 4.82 -9.09 -17.88
C ASN A 279 4.31 -9.15 -16.42
N ALA A 280 3.34 -8.31 -16.05
CA ALA A 280 2.80 -8.24 -14.70
C ALA A 280 2.20 -9.57 -14.22
N GLU A 281 1.61 -10.35 -15.13
CA GLU A 281 1.04 -11.66 -14.84
C GLU A 281 2.08 -12.70 -14.42
N ALA A 282 3.36 -12.50 -14.74
CA ALA A 282 4.43 -13.42 -14.34
C ALA A 282 4.72 -13.38 -12.84
N ILE A 283 4.33 -12.29 -12.16
CA ILE A 283 4.68 -11.96 -10.77
C ILE A 283 3.46 -11.64 -9.88
N ASN A 284 2.24 -11.73 -10.41
CA ASN A 284 1.02 -11.42 -9.66
C ASN A 284 0.59 -12.52 -8.66
N GLY A 285 -0.54 -12.32 -7.98
CA GLY A 285 -1.08 -13.28 -7.01
C GLY A 285 -1.39 -14.67 -7.59
N THR A 286 -1.80 -14.74 -8.86
CA THR A 286 -2.04 -16.02 -9.56
C THR A 286 -0.73 -16.77 -9.79
N ALA A 287 0.32 -16.09 -10.26
CA ALA A 287 1.64 -16.69 -10.45
C ALA A 287 2.22 -17.21 -9.12
N ILE A 288 2.01 -16.50 -8.01
CA ILE A 288 2.41 -16.99 -6.68
C ILE A 288 1.71 -18.31 -6.36
N ASN A 289 0.39 -18.38 -6.55
CA ASN A 289 -0.40 -19.57 -6.25
C ASN A 289 0.04 -20.78 -7.08
N GLU A 290 0.33 -20.58 -8.36
CA GLU A 290 0.67 -21.68 -9.29
C GLU A 290 2.11 -22.16 -9.13
N LYS A 291 3.04 -21.26 -8.84
CA LYS A 291 4.49 -21.56 -8.91
C LYS A 291 5.10 -21.87 -7.54
N ILE A 292 4.81 -21.07 -6.52
CA ILE A 292 5.61 -21.05 -5.28
C ILE A 292 4.81 -21.19 -3.98
N LEU A 293 3.49 -20.97 -3.96
CA LEU A 293 2.71 -21.02 -2.73
C LEU A 293 2.65 -22.44 -2.14
N VAL A 294 2.99 -22.56 -0.86
CA VAL A 294 2.85 -23.80 -0.08
C VAL A 294 1.61 -23.76 0.80
N LYS A 295 1.45 -22.68 1.58
CA LYS A 295 0.30 -22.50 2.48
C LYS A 295 0.13 -21.03 2.84
N ARG A 296 -1.00 -20.73 3.50
CA ARG A 296 -1.32 -19.40 4.02
C ARG A 296 -1.11 -19.34 5.52
N LYS A 297 -0.74 -18.18 6.05
CA LYS A 297 -0.48 -17.96 7.48
C LYS A 297 -1.24 -16.72 8.00
N PRO A 298 -2.10 -16.86 9.02
CA PRO A 298 -2.70 -15.72 9.71
C PRO A 298 -1.78 -15.14 10.79
N CYS A 299 -2.06 -13.88 11.15
CA CYS A 299 -1.57 -13.29 12.40
C CYS A 299 -2.50 -13.69 13.57
N PHE A 300 -2.15 -13.26 14.80
CA PHE A 300 -3.00 -13.51 15.96
C PHE A 300 -4.44 -13.01 15.79
N ALA A 301 -5.41 -13.85 16.20
CA ALA A 301 -6.85 -13.59 16.16
C ALA A 301 -7.38 -13.13 14.79
N CYS A 302 -6.65 -13.40 13.70
CA CYS A 302 -7.03 -12.95 12.37
C CYS A 302 -7.79 -14.03 11.62
N PRO A 303 -9.06 -13.78 11.21
CA PRO A 303 -9.82 -14.74 10.40
C PRO A 303 -9.39 -14.73 8.92
N ILE A 304 -8.49 -13.82 8.51
CA ILE A 304 -7.95 -13.70 7.15
C ILE A 304 -6.53 -14.24 7.10
N HIS A 305 -6.30 -15.26 6.30
CA HIS A 305 -4.97 -15.86 6.13
C HIS A 305 -4.21 -15.20 4.96
N CYS A 306 -3.88 -13.92 5.10
CA CYS A 306 -3.24 -13.15 4.02
C CYS A 306 -1.77 -13.54 3.75
N GLY A 307 -1.02 -13.90 4.81
CA GLY A 307 0.41 -14.19 4.72
C GLY A 307 0.71 -15.42 3.86
N ARG A 308 1.77 -15.34 3.07
CA ARG A 308 2.16 -16.37 2.10
C ARG A 308 3.36 -17.15 2.62
N ILE A 309 3.27 -18.47 2.68
CA ILE A 309 4.46 -19.31 2.84
C ILE A 309 4.80 -19.85 1.46
N ALA A 310 5.96 -19.47 0.94
CA ALA A 310 6.40 -19.79 -0.41
C ALA A 310 7.67 -20.66 -0.40
N GLU A 311 7.80 -21.52 -1.41
CA GLU A 311 8.93 -22.42 -1.61
C GLU A 311 9.33 -22.47 -3.09
N ILE A 312 10.54 -22.04 -3.38
CA ILE A 312 11.18 -22.16 -4.69
C ILE A 312 11.92 -23.49 -4.70
N LYS A 313 11.47 -24.43 -5.54
CA LYS A 313 11.87 -25.85 -5.44
C LYS A 313 13.24 -26.16 -6.03
N ALA A 314 13.68 -25.39 -7.02
CA ALA A 314 14.89 -25.65 -7.79
C ALA A 314 15.49 -24.34 -8.36
N GLY A 315 16.62 -24.45 -9.05
CA GLY A 315 17.28 -23.30 -9.66
C GLY A 315 18.17 -22.50 -8.70
N PRO A 316 18.79 -21.41 -9.19
CA PRO A 316 19.73 -20.61 -8.41
C PRO A 316 19.07 -19.87 -7.24
N PHE A 317 17.75 -19.70 -7.27
CA PHE A 317 16.98 -18.98 -6.25
C PHE A 317 16.26 -19.91 -5.25
N LYS A 318 16.59 -21.21 -5.26
CA LYS A 318 15.98 -22.22 -4.39
C LYS A 318 16.00 -21.79 -2.93
N SER A 319 14.82 -21.62 -2.34
CA SER A 319 14.66 -21.12 -0.98
C SER A 319 13.22 -21.34 -0.49
N LYS A 320 12.98 -21.07 0.80
CA LYS A 320 11.65 -21.17 1.42
C LYS A 320 11.53 -20.11 2.50
N GLY A 321 10.37 -19.50 2.63
CA GLY A 321 10.15 -18.38 3.55
C GLY A 321 8.72 -17.88 3.60
N GLU A 322 8.52 -16.75 4.28
CA GLU A 322 7.25 -16.01 4.32
C GLU A 322 7.31 -14.80 3.38
N GLY A 323 6.24 -14.56 2.62
CA GLY A 323 6.15 -13.58 1.53
C GLY A 323 6.13 -14.20 0.12
N PRO A 324 6.30 -13.41 -0.94
CA PRO A 324 6.41 -11.94 -0.90
C PRO A 324 5.03 -11.26 -0.75
N GLU A 325 5.04 -10.04 -0.21
CA GLU A 325 3.89 -9.12 -0.25
C GLU A 325 3.96 -8.23 -1.50
N TYR A 326 2.84 -7.62 -1.89
CA TYR A 326 2.74 -6.74 -3.07
C TYR A 326 3.87 -5.72 -3.17
N GLU A 327 4.14 -5.00 -2.09
CA GLU A 327 5.15 -3.93 -2.08
C GLU A 327 6.57 -4.44 -2.35
N SER A 328 6.85 -5.70 -2.01
CA SER A 328 8.14 -6.32 -2.36
C SER A 328 8.18 -6.73 -3.83
N ILE A 329 7.03 -7.14 -4.39
CA ILE A 329 6.89 -7.47 -5.81
C ILE A 329 7.03 -6.21 -6.66
N SER A 330 6.41 -5.09 -6.29
CA SER A 330 6.59 -3.83 -7.01
C SER A 330 8.05 -3.34 -6.90
N SER A 331 8.60 -3.29 -5.70
CA SER A 331 9.91 -2.64 -5.44
C SER A 331 11.09 -3.41 -6.01
N PHE A 332 11.11 -4.75 -5.92
CA PHE A 332 12.18 -5.58 -6.51
C PHE A 332 11.84 -6.11 -7.91
N GLY A 333 10.56 -6.11 -8.30
CA GLY A 333 10.09 -6.53 -9.61
C GLY A 333 9.94 -5.36 -10.57
N THR A 334 8.75 -4.78 -10.63
CA THR A 334 8.40 -3.79 -11.67
C THR A 334 9.32 -2.56 -11.65
N MET A 335 9.62 -2.01 -10.47
CA MET A 335 10.52 -0.87 -10.33
C MET A 335 11.95 -1.17 -10.80
N CYS A 336 12.38 -2.43 -10.78
CA CYS A 336 13.67 -2.88 -11.29
C CYS A 336 13.58 -3.47 -12.73
N GLY A 337 12.38 -3.50 -13.32
CA GLY A 337 12.11 -4.11 -14.62
C GLY A 337 12.26 -5.63 -14.64
N ILE A 338 11.98 -6.31 -13.54
CA ILE A 338 12.18 -7.76 -13.34
C ILE A 338 10.83 -8.47 -13.23
N ASP A 339 10.66 -9.55 -14.00
CA ASP A 339 9.49 -10.44 -14.00
C ASP A 339 9.81 -11.85 -13.43
N ASN A 340 11.02 -12.05 -12.90
CA ASN A 340 11.42 -13.29 -12.26
C ASN A 340 10.90 -13.36 -10.82
N LEU A 341 9.72 -13.98 -10.64
CA LEU A 341 9.07 -14.14 -9.34
C LEU A 341 9.96 -14.84 -8.30
N GLU A 342 10.80 -15.79 -8.70
CA GLU A 342 11.66 -16.53 -7.77
C GLU A 342 12.77 -15.63 -7.20
N ALA A 343 13.42 -14.82 -8.04
CA ALA A 343 14.42 -13.86 -7.60
C ALA A 343 13.82 -12.77 -6.70
N ILE A 344 12.65 -12.23 -7.07
CA ILE A 344 11.89 -11.25 -6.26
C ILE A 344 11.56 -11.84 -4.88
N THR A 345 11.11 -13.10 -4.86
CA THR A 345 10.77 -13.79 -3.61
C THR A 345 12.00 -14.03 -2.75
N LEU A 346 13.14 -14.44 -3.32
CA LEU A 346 14.39 -14.56 -2.58
C LEU A 346 14.90 -13.21 -2.06
N ALA A 347 14.75 -12.13 -2.84
CA ALA A 347 15.06 -10.78 -2.37
C ALA A 347 14.23 -10.39 -1.14
N HIS A 348 12.92 -10.68 -1.14
CA HIS A 348 12.06 -10.50 0.03
C HIS A 348 12.55 -11.33 1.24
N PHE A 349 12.86 -12.60 1.02
CA PHE A 349 13.37 -13.51 2.06
C PHE A 349 14.65 -13.01 2.71
N LEU A 350 15.61 -12.53 1.91
CA LEU A 350 16.85 -11.96 2.43
C LEU A 350 16.60 -10.67 3.20
N CYS A 351 15.63 -9.85 2.81
CA CYS A 351 15.24 -8.68 3.60
C CYS A 351 14.69 -9.07 4.97
N ASN A 352 13.92 -10.17 5.06
CA ASN A 352 13.47 -10.69 6.36
C ASN A 352 14.63 -11.14 7.24
N GLU A 353 15.62 -11.83 6.67
CA GLU A 353 16.80 -12.32 7.40
C GLU A 353 17.73 -11.20 7.89
N TYR A 354 18.03 -10.25 7.01
CA TYR A 354 18.92 -9.14 7.33
C TYR A 354 18.23 -8.01 8.11
N GLY A 355 16.89 -7.97 8.11
CA GLY A 355 16.09 -6.95 8.79
C GLY A 355 16.06 -5.63 8.00
N LEU A 356 15.54 -5.66 6.77
CA LEU A 356 15.44 -4.50 5.87
C LEU A 356 13.99 -4.22 5.46
N ASP A 357 13.65 -2.94 5.31
CA ASP A 357 12.44 -2.52 4.59
C ASP A 357 12.57 -2.86 3.10
N THR A 358 11.67 -3.70 2.59
CA THR A 358 11.68 -4.13 1.20
C THR A 358 11.35 -2.99 0.23
N ILE A 359 10.53 -2.01 0.63
CA ILE A 359 10.17 -0.87 -0.23
C ILE A 359 11.39 -0.01 -0.47
N SER A 360 12.01 0.44 0.63
CA SER A 360 13.16 1.34 0.57
C SER A 360 14.40 0.66 -0.02
N ALA A 361 14.61 -0.64 0.28
CA ALA A 361 15.69 -1.41 -0.33
C ALA A 361 15.50 -1.57 -1.85
N GLY A 362 14.33 -2.01 -2.31
CA GLY A 362 14.04 -2.17 -3.75
C GLY A 362 14.08 -0.83 -4.49
N SER A 363 13.51 0.22 -3.92
CA SER A 363 13.55 1.58 -4.49
C SER A 363 14.97 2.14 -4.59
N SER A 364 15.83 1.89 -3.60
CA SER A 364 17.25 2.28 -3.64
C SER A 364 18.01 1.54 -4.74
N VAL A 365 17.69 0.27 -4.97
CA VAL A 365 18.26 -0.52 -6.08
C VAL A 365 17.75 -0.01 -7.44
N ALA A 366 16.44 0.24 -7.57
CA ALA A 366 15.84 0.79 -8.79
C ALA A 366 16.42 2.17 -9.15
N PHE A 367 16.59 3.05 -8.16
CA PHE A 367 17.24 4.35 -8.33
C PHE A 367 18.71 4.20 -8.79
N ALA A 368 19.45 3.25 -8.22
CA ALA A 368 20.82 2.94 -8.66
C ALA A 368 20.86 2.39 -10.10
N MET A 369 19.90 1.54 -10.50
CA MET A 369 19.75 1.07 -11.88
C MET A 369 19.50 2.24 -12.85
N GLU A 370 18.68 3.22 -12.48
CA GLU A 370 18.48 4.42 -13.31
C GLU A 370 19.73 5.30 -13.37
N CYS A 371 20.42 5.49 -12.24
CA CYS A 371 21.70 6.19 -12.22
C CYS A 371 22.73 5.51 -13.13
N TYR A 372 22.77 4.17 -13.15
CA TYR A 372 23.63 3.39 -14.01
C TYR A 372 23.25 3.53 -15.49
N GLN A 373 21.95 3.43 -15.83
CA GLN A 373 21.42 3.67 -17.17
C GLN A 373 21.80 5.06 -17.70
N ARG A 374 21.77 6.08 -16.83
CA ARG A 374 22.11 7.48 -17.15
C ARG A 374 23.61 7.78 -17.11
N GLY A 375 24.46 6.81 -16.75
CA GLY A 375 25.91 6.97 -16.62
C GLY A 375 26.35 7.83 -15.42
N ILE A 376 25.45 8.08 -14.46
CA ILE A 376 25.74 8.75 -13.18
C ILE A 376 26.53 7.82 -12.27
N LEU A 377 26.13 6.54 -12.21
CA LEU A 377 26.93 5.46 -11.66
C LEU A 377 27.64 4.74 -12.81
N LYS A 378 28.93 4.47 -12.66
CA LYS A 378 29.74 3.74 -13.64
C LYS A 378 30.09 2.34 -13.12
N PRO A 379 30.51 1.39 -13.98
CA PRO A 379 30.93 0.06 -13.56
C PRO A 379 31.96 0.05 -12.42
N GLU A 380 32.90 0.99 -12.45
CA GLU A 380 33.89 1.19 -11.39
C GLU A 380 33.33 1.68 -10.05
N ASP A 381 32.16 2.34 -10.03
CA ASP A 381 31.50 2.84 -8.82
C ASP A 381 30.65 1.76 -8.13
N VAL A 382 30.34 0.66 -8.84
CA VAL A 382 29.40 -0.39 -8.40
C VAL A 382 30.05 -1.76 -8.25
N ASP A 383 31.35 -1.80 -7.93
CA ASP A 383 32.14 -3.03 -7.73
C ASP A 383 32.10 -4.00 -8.94
N GLY A 384 31.89 -3.47 -10.16
CA GLY A 384 31.73 -4.27 -11.37
C GLY A 384 30.40 -5.04 -11.48
N LEU A 385 29.44 -4.78 -10.58
CA LEU A 385 28.09 -5.33 -10.67
C LEU A 385 27.32 -4.71 -11.83
N ASP A 386 26.47 -5.51 -12.48
CA ASP A 386 25.66 -5.05 -13.60
C ASP A 386 24.30 -4.52 -13.12
N PHE A 387 24.20 -3.19 -12.99
CA PHE A 387 22.98 -2.46 -12.64
C PHE A 387 22.04 -2.20 -13.84
N SER A 388 22.15 -2.99 -14.91
CA SER A 388 21.18 -2.95 -16.00
C SER A 388 19.78 -3.39 -15.54
N TRP A 389 18.75 -2.75 -16.08
CA TRP A 389 17.34 -3.12 -15.84
C TRP A 389 17.09 -4.60 -16.14
N GLY A 390 16.26 -5.25 -15.33
CA GLY A 390 15.89 -6.66 -15.53
C GLY A 390 16.91 -7.66 -15.02
N ASN A 391 18.01 -7.24 -14.37
CA ASN A 391 18.98 -8.16 -13.80
C ASN A 391 18.47 -8.81 -12.50
N ALA A 392 17.84 -9.98 -12.62
CA ALA A 392 17.30 -10.75 -11.50
C ALA A 392 18.36 -11.21 -10.48
N GLN A 393 19.60 -11.48 -10.90
CA GLN A 393 20.65 -11.90 -9.97
C GLN A 393 21.12 -10.73 -9.09
N LEU A 394 21.20 -9.53 -9.67
CA LEU A 394 21.64 -8.33 -8.95
C LEU A 394 20.78 -8.04 -7.72
N ILE A 395 19.45 -8.09 -7.85
CA ILE A 395 18.54 -7.78 -6.73
C ILE A 395 18.69 -8.74 -5.54
N VAL A 396 19.24 -9.94 -5.77
CA VAL A 396 19.55 -10.90 -4.70
C VAL A 396 20.91 -10.57 -4.08
N ASP A 397 21.94 -10.41 -4.91
CA ASP A 397 23.32 -10.22 -4.46
C ASP A 397 23.53 -8.90 -3.71
N ILE A 398 22.77 -7.86 -4.08
CA ILE A 398 22.94 -6.52 -3.53
C ILE A 398 22.42 -6.39 -2.09
N ILE A 399 21.47 -7.24 -1.66
CA ILE A 399 20.81 -7.11 -0.34
C ILE A 399 21.80 -7.34 0.80
N GLU A 400 22.63 -8.39 0.70
CA GLU A 400 23.65 -8.65 1.70
C GLU A 400 24.67 -7.50 1.78
N LYS A 401 25.07 -6.95 0.62
CA LYS A 401 25.97 -5.80 0.56
C LYS A 401 25.37 -4.56 1.22
N ILE A 402 24.08 -4.29 1.02
CA ILE A 402 23.34 -3.21 1.70
C ILE A 402 23.36 -3.47 3.21
N ALA A 403 22.93 -4.65 3.65
CA ALA A 403 22.85 -5.01 5.06
C ALA A 403 24.20 -4.89 5.79
N LYS A 404 25.29 -5.23 5.09
CA LYS A 404 26.65 -5.17 5.62
C LYS A 404 27.37 -3.84 5.37
N ARG A 405 26.75 -2.91 4.63
CA ARG A 405 27.37 -1.67 4.12
C ARG A 405 28.72 -1.93 3.42
N GLU A 406 28.74 -2.93 2.54
CA GLU A 406 29.93 -3.32 1.80
C GLU A 406 29.92 -2.77 0.37
N GLY A 407 30.99 -2.07 -0.01
CA GLY A 407 31.16 -1.52 -1.35
C GLY A 407 30.03 -0.56 -1.71
N ILE A 408 29.41 -0.76 -2.88
CA ILE A 408 28.24 0.03 -3.30
C ILE A 408 27.06 -0.06 -2.31
N GLY A 409 26.97 -1.14 -1.53
CA GLY A 409 25.94 -1.34 -0.51
C GLY A 409 25.94 -0.26 0.57
N ASP A 410 27.07 0.36 0.88
CA ASP A 410 27.13 1.49 1.83
C ASP A 410 26.39 2.72 1.31
N LEU A 411 26.50 3.02 0.01
CA LEU A 411 25.75 4.12 -0.60
C LEU A 411 24.26 3.84 -0.61
N LEU A 412 23.86 2.62 -1.00
CA LEU A 412 22.44 2.25 -1.07
C LEU A 412 21.80 2.30 0.32
N ALA A 413 22.51 1.87 1.36
CA ALA A 413 22.05 1.86 2.75
C ALA A 413 21.62 3.23 3.31
N GLU A 414 21.92 4.33 2.62
CA GLU A 414 21.54 5.69 3.01
C GLU A 414 20.14 6.13 2.53
N GLY A 415 19.53 5.40 1.59
CA GLY A 415 18.25 5.75 0.97
C GLY A 415 18.38 6.79 -0.14
N THR A 416 17.39 6.83 -1.03
CA THR A 416 17.40 7.54 -2.31
C THR A 416 17.63 9.05 -2.17
N MET A 417 17.09 9.68 -1.13
CA MET A 417 17.32 11.12 -0.86
C MET A 417 18.80 11.43 -0.65
N ARG A 418 19.50 10.64 0.18
CA ARG A 418 20.92 10.87 0.47
C ARG A 418 21.79 10.40 -0.67
N MET A 419 21.41 9.33 -1.35
CA MET A 419 22.06 8.88 -2.58
C MET A 419 22.06 9.99 -3.64
N SER A 420 20.89 10.60 -3.93
CA SER A 420 20.78 11.66 -4.92
C SER A 420 21.56 12.91 -4.54
N GLN A 421 21.51 13.33 -3.27
CA GLN A 421 22.33 14.43 -2.76
C GLN A 421 23.85 14.18 -2.92
N LYS A 422 24.31 12.94 -2.76
CA LYS A 422 25.73 12.56 -2.89
C LYS A 422 26.18 12.43 -4.35
N LEU A 423 25.31 11.90 -5.21
CA LEU A 423 25.59 11.69 -6.64
C LEU A 423 25.42 12.98 -7.47
N GLY A 424 24.48 13.84 -7.10
CA GLY A 424 24.13 15.07 -7.81
C GLY A 424 23.67 14.79 -9.24
N GLN A 425 24.09 15.65 -10.18
CA GLN A 425 23.86 15.46 -11.63
C GLN A 425 22.38 15.37 -12.03
N GLY A 426 21.49 16.08 -11.31
CA GLY A 426 20.06 16.06 -11.57
C GLY A 426 19.36 14.78 -11.10
N SER A 427 20.04 13.92 -10.32
CA SER A 427 19.46 12.67 -9.83
C SER A 427 18.34 12.89 -8.81
N GLU A 428 18.26 14.07 -8.20
CA GLU A 428 17.14 14.50 -7.35
C GLU A 428 15.79 14.47 -8.10
N HIS A 429 15.78 14.64 -9.42
CA HIS A 429 14.55 14.64 -10.24
C HIS A 429 13.80 13.31 -10.20
N PHE A 430 14.55 12.21 -10.06
CA PHE A 430 14.04 10.84 -10.10
C PHE A 430 14.36 10.03 -8.84
N ALA A 431 14.70 10.71 -7.74
CA ALA A 431 14.78 10.12 -6.41
C ALA A 431 13.37 10.04 -5.81
N MET A 432 12.75 8.88 -5.89
CA MET A 432 11.31 8.72 -5.64
C MET A 432 10.99 8.62 -4.13
N HIS A 433 11.04 9.76 -3.43
CA HIS A 433 10.76 9.87 -2.00
C HIS A 433 9.91 11.08 -1.63
N VAL A 434 9.23 11.02 -0.49
CA VAL A 434 8.64 12.20 0.17
C VAL A 434 9.15 12.27 1.60
N LYS A 435 9.66 13.44 2.01
CA LYS A 435 10.35 13.66 3.30
C LYS A 435 11.52 12.69 3.55
N GLY A 436 12.11 12.17 2.47
CA GLY A 436 13.20 11.19 2.52
C GLY A 436 12.79 9.72 2.62
N LEU A 437 11.49 9.42 2.73
CA LEU A 437 10.97 8.05 2.72
C LEU A 437 10.55 7.66 1.29
N GLU A 438 11.07 6.54 0.78
CA GLU A 438 10.82 6.04 -0.58
C GLU A 438 9.32 5.80 -0.84
N LEU A 439 8.85 6.06 -2.05
CA LEU A 439 7.44 5.88 -2.38
C LEU A 439 7.05 4.38 -2.54
N PRO A 440 5.86 3.97 -2.07
CA PRO A 440 5.32 2.62 -2.30
C PRO A 440 4.82 2.45 -3.75
N GLY A 441 4.42 1.23 -4.10
CA GLY A 441 4.18 0.78 -5.47
C GLY A 441 2.99 1.36 -6.26
N TYR A 442 2.60 2.62 -6.08
CA TYR A 442 1.47 3.22 -6.83
C TYR A 442 1.82 4.57 -7.45
N ASP A 443 1.74 4.63 -8.78
CA ASP A 443 2.02 5.84 -9.55
C ASP A 443 0.87 6.85 -9.44
N SER A 444 1.08 7.88 -8.61
CA SER A 444 0.09 8.95 -8.40
C SER A 444 -0.28 9.73 -9.66
N ARG A 445 0.48 9.64 -10.76
CA ARG A 445 0.05 10.22 -12.04
C ARG A 445 -1.21 9.55 -12.58
N ALA A 446 -1.43 8.28 -12.24
CA ALA A 446 -2.64 7.51 -12.56
C ALA A 446 -3.74 7.61 -11.49
N ALA A 447 -3.47 8.24 -10.35
CA ALA A 447 -4.42 8.49 -9.27
C ALA A 447 -4.00 9.73 -8.47
N LYS A 448 -4.51 10.93 -8.82
CA LYS A 448 -4.01 12.21 -8.30
C LYS A 448 -4.11 12.33 -6.79
N VAL A 449 -5.22 11.86 -6.23
CA VAL A 449 -5.47 11.87 -4.78
C VAL A 449 -4.44 11.02 -4.00
N THR A 450 -3.87 9.98 -4.63
CA THR A 450 -2.75 9.22 -4.05
C THR A 450 -1.50 10.09 -3.91
N GLY A 451 -1.26 11.00 -4.85
CA GLY A 451 -0.17 11.97 -4.77
C GLY A 451 -0.31 12.90 -3.56
N LEU A 452 -1.53 13.39 -3.30
CA LEU A 452 -1.82 14.14 -2.07
C LEU A 452 -1.50 13.30 -0.83
N ALA A 453 -1.99 12.07 -0.75
CA ALA A 453 -1.77 11.20 0.41
C ALA A 453 -0.28 10.97 0.71
N TYR A 454 0.57 10.83 -0.32
CA TYR A 454 2.02 10.76 -0.12
C TYR A 454 2.62 12.07 0.38
N ALA A 455 2.21 13.19 -0.22
CA ALA A 455 2.72 14.51 0.14
C ALA A 455 2.48 14.82 1.63
N VAL A 456 1.28 14.54 2.14
CA VAL A 456 0.86 14.97 3.48
C VAL A 456 1.16 13.96 4.60
N ALA A 457 1.46 12.70 4.26
CA ALA A 457 1.72 11.66 5.25
C ALA A 457 2.83 12.05 6.24
N ASN A 458 2.50 12.05 7.54
CA ASN A 458 3.38 12.53 8.60
C ASN A 458 4.76 11.83 8.62
N ARG A 459 4.81 10.52 8.38
CA ARG A 459 6.08 9.76 8.39
C ARG A 459 6.90 9.86 7.10
N GLY A 460 6.41 10.58 6.09
CA GLY A 460 6.93 10.57 4.73
C GLY A 460 6.12 9.67 3.79
N GLY A 461 6.58 9.57 2.54
CA GLY A 461 5.88 8.93 1.43
C GLY A 461 5.44 7.50 1.72
N ASP A 462 4.17 7.31 2.08
CA ASP A 462 3.63 6.05 2.51
C ASP A 462 2.13 5.93 2.21
N HIS A 463 1.72 4.75 1.74
CA HIS A 463 0.37 4.49 1.28
C HIS A 463 -0.56 4.12 2.44
N ILE A 464 -0.12 3.32 3.42
CA ILE A 464 -1.02 2.76 4.44
C ILE A 464 -1.42 3.78 5.53
N THR A 465 -0.87 5.01 5.49
CA THR A 465 -1.31 6.13 6.33
C THR A 465 -2.78 6.47 6.07
N ALA A 466 -3.15 6.72 4.80
CA ALA A 466 -4.53 6.95 4.36
C ALA A 466 -5.13 5.74 3.62
N TYR A 467 -4.31 4.98 2.92
CA TYR A 467 -4.67 3.86 2.05
C TYR A 467 -5.75 4.22 1.01
N ILE A 468 -5.62 5.44 0.45
CA ILE A 468 -6.52 5.99 -0.56
C ILE A 468 -6.48 5.20 -1.87
N GLU A 469 -5.45 4.39 -2.07
CA GLU A 469 -5.30 3.46 -3.19
C GLU A 469 -6.41 2.41 -3.23
N GLY A 470 -7.00 2.09 -2.08
CA GLY A 470 -8.22 1.28 -2.00
C GLY A 470 -9.34 1.88 -2.87
N PRO A 471 -9.87 3.05 -2.52
CA PRO A 471 -10.81 3.78 -3.38
C PRO A 471 -10.27 4.08 -4.79
N ALA A 472 -9.04 4.59 -4.91
CA ALA A 472 -8.54 5.14 -6.17
C ALA A 472 -8.18 4.09 -7.22
N PHE A 473 -7.61 2.96 -6.82
CA PHE A 473 -7.26 1.87 -7.75
C PHE A 473 -8.29 0.75 -7.78
N LEU A 474 -8.93 0.44 -6.66
CA LEU A 474 -9.82 -0.73 -6.55
C LEU A 474 -11.30 -0.38 -6.71
N ASN A 475 -11.68 0.90 -6.62
CA ASN A 475 -13.07 1.34 -6.46
C ASN A 475 -13.79 0.54 -5.36
N MET A 476 -13.05 0.16 -4.31
CA MET A 476 -13.55 -0.69 -3.23
C MET A 476 -14.04 0.18 -2.07
N PRO A 477 -15.26 -0.05 -1.54
CA PRO A 477 -15.77 0.72 -0.42
C PRO A 477 -15.02 0.38 0.86
N PHE A 478 -14.66 1.39 1.65
CA PHE A 478 -14.12 1.23 3.00
C PHE A 478 -15.18 1.61 4.01
N MET A 479 -15.71 0.63 4.74
CA MET A 479 -16.77 0.87 5.71
C MET A 479 -16.36 1.83 6.85
N ILE A 480 -15.06 1.96 7.12
CA ILE A 480 -14.55 2.92 8.12
C ILE A 480 -14.73 4.39 7.70
N VAL A 481 -14.75 4.67 6.39
CA VAL A 481 -15.06 5.98 5.79
C VAL A 481 -16.22 5.80 4.81
N GLU A 482 -17.44 6.04 5.30
CA GLU A 482 -18.70 5.72 4.62
C GLU A 482 -18.82 6.34 3.20
N GLU A 483 -18.26 7.55 3.00
CA GLU A 483 -18.25 8.27 1.72
C GLU A 483 -16.82 8.41 1.20
N ALA A 484 -16.30 7.34 0.60
CA ALA A 484 -14.95 7.27 0.05
C ALA A 484 -14.92 7.25 -1.49
N ASP A 485 -15.84 7.94 -2.17
CA ASP A 485 -15.83 8.06 -3.63
C ASP A 485 -14.84 9.13 -4.09
N VAL A 486 -13.79 8.71 -4.78
CA VAL A 486 -12.75 9.62 -5.27
C VAL A 486 -13.04 10.16 -6.68
N GLY A 487 -14.17 9.80 -7.29
CA GLY A 487 -14.55 10.23 -8.63
C GLY A 487 -13.58 9.72 -9.70
N ASP A 488 -13.24 10.60 -10.65
CA ASP A 488 -12.23 10.30 -11.68
C ASP A 488 -10.82 10.41 -11.07
N PRO A 489 -10.09 9.29 -10.90
CA PRO A 489 -8.77 9.30 -10.27
C PRO A 489 -7.72 10.05 -11.09
N LEU A 490 -7.97 10.35 -12.37
CA LEU A 490 -7.06 11.13 -13.21
C LEU A 490 -7.22 12.64 -13.05
N ARG A 491 -8.11 13.11 -12.16
CA ARG A 491 -8.36 14.53 -11.94
C ARG A 491 -8.04 14.95 -10.52
N GLU A 492 -7.50 16.15 -10.40
CA GLU A 492 -7.33 16.86 -9.14
C GLU A 492 -8.68 17.41 -8.68
N ILE A 493 -9.42 16.60 -7.91
CA ILE A 493 -10.71 16.96 -7.35
C ILE A 493 -10.49 17.41 -5.89
N PRO A 494 -10.58 18.71 -5.56
CA PRO A 494 -10.30 19.26 -4.23
C PRO A 494 -11.03 18.53 -3.09
N GLU A 495 -12.29 18.13 -3.31
CA GLU A 495 -13.15 17.47 -2.33
C GLU A 495 -12.59 16.11 -1.88
N THR A 496 -11.78 15.45 -2.73
CA THR A 496 -11.14 14.18 -2.37
C THR A 496 -10.08 14.34 -1.27
N ALA A 497 -9.61 15.55 -1.02
CA ALA A 497 -8.72 15.84 0.10
C ALA A 497 -9.39 15.58 1.46
N LEU A 498 -10.71 15.80 1.58
CA LEU A 498 -11.48 15.44 2.77
C LEU A 498 -11.48 13.92 3.00
N ILE A 499 -11.53 13.14 1.92
CA ILE A 499 -11.50 11.67 1.98
C ILE A 499 -10.13 11.22 2.51
N VAL A 500 -9.03 11.79 2.01
CA VAL A 500 -7.67 11.53 2.54
C VAL A 500 -7.61 11.83 4.04
N LYS A 501 -8.04 13.02 4.48
CA LYS A 501 -8.11 13.39 5.90
C LYS A 501 -8.87 12.34 6.72
N ASN A 502 -10.08 11.98 6.30
CA ASN A 502 -10.95 11.06 7.04
C ASN A 502 -10.34 9.66 7.16
N PHE A 503 -9.64 9.20 6.12
CA PHE A 503 -8.90 7.95 6.17
C PHE A 503 -7.72 8.01 7.13
N GLU A 504 -6.91 9.07 7.08
CA GLU A 504 -5.78 9.24 8.00
C GLU A 504 -6.22 9.25 9.46
N ASP A 505 -7.32 9.95 9.76
CA ASP A 505 -7.90 9.98 11.11
C ASP A 505 -8.38 8.58 11.52
N SER A 506 -9.15 7.94 10.64
CA SER A 506 -9.75 6.64 10.94
C SER A 506 -8.71 5.53 11.05
N LEU A 507 -7.73 5.48 10.15
CA LEU A 507 -6.67 4.47 10.12
C LEU A 507 -5.58 4.76 11.16
N GLY A 508 -5.34 6.02 11.52
CA GLY A 508 -4.46 6.39 12.64
C GLY A 508 -4.92 5.75 13.96
N ASN A 509 -6.23 5.62 14.18
CA ASN A 509 -6.75 4.88 15.33
C ASN A 509 -6.33 3.41 15.34
N PHE A 510 -6.22 2.74 14.19
CA PHE A 510 -5.82 1.32 14.16
C PHE A 510 -4.40 1.12 14.71
N ASP A 511 -3.50 2.07 14.42
CA ASP A 511 -2.13 2.08 14.94
C ASP A 511 -2.08 2.37 16.46
N ALA A 512 -3.09 3.05 17.00
CA ALA A 512 -3.24 3.34 18.44
C ALA A 512 -3.94 2.21 19.21
N ILE A 513 -4.97 1.56 18.62
CA ILE A 513 -5.75 0.51 19.28
C ILE A 513 -5.15 -0.89 19.13
N GLY A 514 -4.20 -1.09 18.20
CA GLY A 514 -3.56 -2.38 17.95
C GLY A 514 -4.33 -3.27 16.97
N GLY A 515 -5.11 -2.66 16.07
CA GLY A 515 -5.91 -3.33 15.04
C GLY A 515 -5.22 -3.37 13.68
N CYS A 516 -5.58 -4.33 12.83
CA CYS A 516 -5.14 -4.36 11.44
C CYS A 516 -6.01 -3.44 10.55
N LYS A 517 -5.37 -2.52 9.80
CA LYS A 517 -6.06 -1.56 8.93
C LYS A 517 -6.96 -2.17 7.85
N PHE A 518 -6.66 -3.40 7.39
CA PHE A 518 -7.55 -4.12 6.45
C PHE A 518 -8.96 -4.32 7.01
N MET A 519 -9.14 -4.36 8.33
CA MET A 519 -10.47 -4.51 8.91
C MET A 519 -11.35 -3.26 8.69
N GLY A 520 -10.77 -2.08 8.41
CA GLY A 520 -11.53 -0.88 8.06
C GLY A 520 -12.29 -0.98 6.72
N MET A 521 -11.98 -1.98 5.90
CA MET A 521 -12.76 -2.29 4.70
C MET A 521 -14.09 -3.00 5.00
N VAL A 522 -14.22 -3.60 6.19
CA VAL A 522 -15.39 -4.42 6.56
C VAL A 522 -16.15 -3.84 7.72
N LEU A 523 -15.46 -3.18 8.65
CA LEU A 523 -16.01 -2.68 9.90
C LEU A 523 -16.05 -1.15 9.90
N THR A 524 -17.16 -0.60 10.40
CA THR A 524 -17.43 0.84 10.51
C THR A 524 -16.80 1.45 11.76
N ALA A 525 -16.79 2.78 11.87
CA ALA A 525 -16.30 3.47 13.06
C ALA A 525 -17.13 3.10 14.31
N ASP A 526 -18.45 2.92 14.17
CA ASP A 526 -19.33 2.47 15.27
C ASP A 526 -18.98 1.06 15.75
N ASP A 527 -18.57 0.17 14.85
CA ASP A 527 -18.16 -1.18 15.22
C ASP A 527 -16.93 -1.19 16.12
N TRP A 528 -15.95 -0.35 15.81
CA TRP A 528 -14.74 -0.19 16.62
C TRP A 528 -15.03 0.55 17.92
N ALA A 529 -15.81 1.62 17.87
CA ALA A 529 -16.21 2.38 19.05
C ALA A 529 -16.99 1.51 20.06
N GLY A 530 -17.87 0.62 19.57
CA GLY A 530 -18.58 -0.37 20.38
C GLY A 530 -17.64 -1.35 21.08
N LEU A 531 -16.71 -1.96 20.33
CA LEU A 531 -15.69 -2.87 20.89
C LEU A 531 -14.81 -2.18 21.94
N MET A 532 -14.41 -0.93 21.68
CA MET A 532 -13.62 -0.13 22.62
C MET A 532 -14.42 0.20 23.88
N SER A 533 -15.70 0.51 23.73
CA SER A 533 -16.60 0.80 24.85
C SER A 533 -16.76 -0.40 25.79
N SER A 534 -17.06 -1.58 25.24
CA SER A 534 -17.22 -2.82 26.02
C SER A 534 -15.90 -3.32 26.61
N LEU A 535 -14.76 -3.05 25.94
CA LEU A 535 -13.43 -3.35 26.47
C LEU A 535 -13.04 -2.45 27.65
N MET A 536 -13.08 -1.14 27.46
CA MET A 536 -12.49 -0.16 28.38
C MET A 536 -13.45 0.27 29.49
N GLY A 537 -14.75 0.00 29.33
CA GLY A 537 -15.79 0.44 30.28
C GLY A 537 -16.10 1.93 30.16
N ILE A 538 -15.96 2.46 28.94
CA ILE A 538 -16.23 3.86 28.59
C ILE A 538 -17.37 3.90 27.56
N ASP A 539 -18.04 5.04 27.45
CA ASP A 539 -18.97 5.27 26.35
C ASP A 539 -18.17 5.98 25.25
N MET A 540 -17.77 5.24 24.22
CA MET A 540 -17.05 5.77 23.06
C MET A 540 -17.97 5.71 21.85
N THR A 541 -18.20 6.86 21.25
CA THR A 541 -18.96 7.02 20.01
C THR A 541 -18.06 6.98 18.78
N ALA A 542 -18.63 6.78 17.59
CA ALA A 542 -17.88 6.88 16.33
C ALA A 542 -17.23 8.27 16.14
N ASP A 543 -17.89 9.35 16.58
CA ASP A 543 -17.35 10.70 16.47
C ASP A 543 -16.15 10.91 17.41
N GLU A 544 -16.22 10.40 18.64
CA GLU A 544 -15.07 10.40 19.55
C GLU A 544 -13.92 9.53 19.03
N PHE A 545 -14.23 8.38 18.42
CA PHE A 545 -13.24 7.55 17.76
C PHE A 545 -12.53 8.34 16.65
N ARG A 546 -13.27 8.96 15.71
CA ARG A 546 -12.70 9.78 14.64
C ARG A 546 -11.90 10.98 15.17
N ARG A 547 -12.43 11.72 16.15
CA ARG A 547 -11.75 12.86 16.80
C ARG A 547 -10.46 12.44 17.49
N THR A 548 -10.39 11.23 18.03
CA THR A 548 -9.16 10.69 18.63
C THR A 548 -8.08 10.45 17.58
N GLY A 549 -8.46 9.92 16.42
CA GLY A 549 -7.57 9.79 15.26
C GLY A 549 -7.06 11.14 14.77
N GLU A 550 -7.95 12.12 14.62
CA GLU A 550 -7.59 13.50 14.22
C GLU A 550 -6.64 14.17 15.22
N ARG A 551 -6.87 13.97 16.53
CA ARG A 551 -5.98 14.45 17.59
C ARG A 551 -4.57 13.84 17.46
N ILE A 552 -4.47 12.53 17.29
CA ILE A 552 -3.20 11.83 17.15
C ILE A 552 -2.46 12.33 15.90
N TYR A 553 -3.15 12.45 14.76
CA TYR A 553 -2.55 12.93 13.51
C TYR A 553 -2.01 14.38 13.63
N ASN A 554 -2.71 15.25 14.36
CA ASN A 554 -2.25 16.61 14.60
C ASN A 554 -1.07 16.68 15.60
N LEU A 555 -1.01 15.78 16.58
CA LEU A 555 0.14 15.64 17.47
C LEU A 555 1.41 15.19 16.71
N GLU A 556 1.25 14.23 15.78
CA GLU A 556 2.31 13.80 14.88
C GLU A 556 2.77 14.96 13.97
N ARG A 557 1.82 15.72 13.40
CA ARG A 557 2.13 16.92 12.60
C ARG A 557 2.89 17.96 13.41
N ALA A 558 2.49 18.19 14.66
CA ALA A 558 3.18 19.12 15.56
C ALA A 558 4.64 18.69 15.80
N TYR A 559 4.90 17.39 15.92
CA TYR A 559 6.27 16.87 16.02
C TYR A 559 7.09 17.24 14.78
N LEU A 560 6.53 17.08 13.57
CA LEU A 560 7.22 17.47 12.34
C LEU A 560 7.51 18.98 12.28
N ILE A 561 6.52 19.82 12.60
CA ILE A 561 6.71 21.28 12.64
C ILE A 561 7.82 21.66 13.63
N ARG A 562 7.82 21.03 14.80
CA ARG A 562 8.87 21.19 15.82
C ARG A 562 10.26 20.80 15.29
N GLU A 563 10.35 19.77 14.45
CA GLU A 563 11.60 19.36 13.79
C GLU A 563 11.93 20.19 12.54
N GLY A 564 11.09 21.15 12.16
CA GLY A 564 11.35 22.13 11.10
C GLY A 564 10.70 21.83 9.75
N PHE A 565 9.77 20.87 9.68
CA PHE A 565 9.00 20.59 8.47
C PHE A 565 7.97 21.69 8.20
N THR A 566 7.76 21.97 6.92
CA THR A 566 6.89 23.04 6.43
C THR A 566 6.06 22.53 5.24
N ARG A 567 5.17 23.38 4.72
CA ARG A 567 4.50 23.13 3.43
C ARG A 567 5.46 22.70 2.31
N ALA A 568 6.69 23.21 2.26
CA ALA A 568 7.66 22.86 1.22
C ALA A 568 8.07 21.37 1.25
N ASP A 569 7.88 20.70 2.39
CA ASP A 569 8.16 19.29 2.57
C ASP A 569 6.93 18.40 2.27
N ASP A 570 5.75 19.01 2.10
CA ASP A 570 4.51 18.37 1.64
C ASP A 570 4.44 18.42 0.10
N THR A 571 5.42 17.79 -0.56
CA THR A 571 5.56 17.77 -2.02
C THR A 571 5.75 16.33 -2.54
N LEU A 572 5.77 16.17 -3.86
CA LEU A 572 6.14 14.94 -4.56
C LEU A 572 7.52 15.09 -5.24
N PRO A 573 8.19 13.97 -5.61
CA PRO A 573 9.36 14.00 -6.49
C PRO A 573 9.06 14.73 -7.80
N PRO A 574 10.02 15.54 -8.34
CA PRO A 574 9.81 16.31 -9.56
C PRO A 574 9.28 15.50 -10.74
N ARG A 575 9.73 14.25 -10.91
CA ARG A 575 9.18 13.31 -11.92
C ARG A 575 7.65 13.20 -11.91
N LEU A 576 7.01 13.19 -10.74
CA LEU A 576 5.55 13.04 -10.67
C LEU A 576 4.81 14.34 -11.01
N LEU A 577 5.47 15.48 -10.82
CA LEU A 577 4.93 16.81 -11.07
C LEU A 577 5.19 17.27 -12.52
N GLU A 578 6.28 16.81 -13.14
CA GLU A 578 6.80 17.37 -14.39
C GLU A 578 6.88 16.36 -15.55
N ASP A 579 7.11 15.07 -15.28
CA ASP A 579 7.28 14.06 -16.34
C ASP A 579 5.93 13.37 -16.60
N PRO A 580 5.25 13.63 -17.74
CA PRO A 580 4.02 12.93 -18.08
C PRO A 580 4.27 11.44 -18.26
N LEU A 581 3.32 10.61 -17.84
CA LEU A 581 3.36 9.18 -18.13
C LEU A 581 3.46 8.95 -19.65
N PRO A 582 4.41 8.14 -20.12
CA PRO A 582 4.69 8.03 -21.56
C PRO A 582 3.71 7.14 -22.32
N GLU A 583 2.95 6.29 -21.61
CA GLU A 583 2.07 5.28 -22.19
C GLU A 583 1.04 4.79 -21.15
N GLY A 584 0.14 3.91 -21.61
CA GLY A 584 -0.85 3.24 -20.77
C GLY A 584 -2.11 4.08 -20.53
N PRO A 585 -3.06 3.58 -19.73
CA PRO A 585 -4.35 4.24 -19.48
C PRO A 585 -4.26 5.66 -18.91
N ALA A 586 -3.14 6.00 -18.27
CA ALA A 586 -2.86 7.32 -17.72
C ALA A 586 -1.80 8.09 -18.54
N GLU A 587 -1.64 7.81 -19.84
CA GLU A 587 -0.72 8.53 -20.72
C GLU A 587 -0.95 10.05 -20.67
N GLY A 588 0.14 10.82 -20.66
CA GLY A 588 0.13 12.28 -20.66
C GLY A 588 -0.10 12.91 -19.28
N GLN A 589 -0.33 12.10 -18.25
CA GLN A 589 -0.70 12.58 -16.91
C GLN A 589 0.51 12.98 -16.06
N VAL A 590 0.40 14.12 -15.38
CA VAL A 590 1.27 14.62 -14.28
C VAL A 590 0.39 14.99 -13.07
N VAL A 591 0.95 15.20 -11.88
CA VAL A 591 0.15 15.60 -10.69
C VAL A 591 0.23 17.11 -10.46
N ASP A 592 -0.92 17.80 -10.50
CA ASP A 592 -1.02 19.19 -10.04
C ASP A 592 -1.37 19.26 -8.54
N LEU A 593 -0.33 19.15 -7.70
CA LEU A 593 -0.49 18.91 -6.26
C LEU A 593 -1.13 20.09 -5.50
N ASP A 594 -0.84 21.34 -5.88
CA ASP A 594 -1.18 22.51 -5.05
C ASP A 594 -2.68 22.66 -4.84
N ILE A 595 -3.49 22.36 -5.85
CA ILE A 595 -4.96 22.39 -5.78
C ILE A 595 -5.48 21.46 -4.69
N LEU A 596 -4.93 20.24 -4.62
CA LEU A 596 -5.30 19.23 -3.64
C LEU A 596 -4.75 19.57 -2.26
N LEU A 597 -3.52 20.07 -2.18
CA LEU A 597 -2.84 20.42 -0.94
C LEU A 597 -3.51 21.59 -0.22
N ASP A 598 -3.92 22.63 -0.96
CA ASP A 598 -4.66 23.77 -0.42
C ASP A 598 -6.00 23.35 0.16
N ALA A 599 -6.75 22.51 -0.57
CA ALA A 599 -8.01 21.96 -0.09
C ALA A 599 -7.80 21.10 1.17
N TYR A 600 -6.75 20.28 1.18
CA TYR A 600 -6.40 19.45 2.33
C TYR A 600 -6.13 20.28 3.60
N TYR A 601 -5.33 21.35 3.51
CA TYR A 601 -5.07 22.23 4.66
C TYR A 601 -6.35 22.89 5.18
N GLN A 602 -7.24 23.33 4.28
CA GLN A 602 -8.53 23.87 4.67
C GLN A 602 -9.37 22.84 5.43
N TYR A 603 -9.50 21.61 4.91
CA TYR A 603 -10.26 20.55 5.59
C TYR A 603 -9.62 20.10 6.91
N ARG A 604 -8.30 20.16 7.02
CA ARG A 604 -7.57 19.87 8.25
C ARG A 604 -7.71 20.96 9.32
N GLY A 605 -8.13 22.17 8.95
CA GLY A 605 -8.03 23.33 9.84
C GLY A 605 -6.58 23.74 10.06
N TRP A 606 -5.77 23.72 9.00
CA TRP A 606 -4.39 24.16 8.98
C TRP A 606 -4.25 25.47 8.20
N ASP A 607 -3.23 26.26 8.52
CA ASP A 607 -2.90 27.48 7.79
C ASP A 607 -2.15 27.20 6.47
N GLU A 608 -1.88 28.26 5.71
CA GLU A 608 -1.16 28.17 4.42
C GLU A 608 0.26 27.59 4.52
N TYR A 609 0.84 27.53 5.72
CA TYR A 609 2.16 26.94 5.99
C TYR A 609 2.06 25.47 6.43
N GLY A 610 0.85 24.92 6.49
CA GLY A 610 0.57 23.56 6.92
C GLY A 610 0.65 23.37 8.43
N ARG A 611 0.38 24.42 9.21
CA ARG A 611 0.35 24.39 10.69
C ARG A 611 -1.09 24.31 11.18
N PRO A 612 -1.44 23.39 12.11
CA PRO A 612 -2.76 23.38 12.74
C PRO A 612 -3.10 24.75 13.33
N THR A 613 -4.27 25.32 13.05
CA THR A 613 -4.65 26.63 13.63
C THR A 613 -4.86 26.53 15.13
N ILE A 614 -4.83 27.67 15.83
CA ILE A 614 -5.06 27.72 17.28
C ILE A 614 -6.44 27.14 17.61
N GLU A 615 -7.46 27.51 16.83
CA GLU A 615 -8.83 27.01 17.00
C GLU A 615 -8.91 25.49 16.84
N LYS A 616 -8.18 24.93 15.86
CA LYS A 616 -8.11 23.48 15.65
C LYS A 616 -7.38 22.76 16.79
N LEU A 617 -6.32 23.37 17.35
CA LEU A 617 -5.62 22.81 18.51
C LEU A 617 -6.52 22.81 19.75
N GLU A 618 -7.25 23.89 20.01
CA GLU A 618 -8.24 23.95 21.10
C GLU A 618 -9.37 22.92 20.89
N GLU A 619 -9.89 22.78 19.66
CA GLU A 619 -10.90 21.79 19.30
C GLU A 619 -10.44 20.35 19.57
N LEU A 620 -9.14 20.07 19.50
CA LEU A 620 -8.57 18.73 19.70
C LEU A 620 -7.98 18.52 21.10
N ASP A 621 -8.16 19.46 22.03
CA ASP A 621 -7.57 19.42 23.38
C ASP A 621 -6.02 19.38 23.34
N LEU A 622 -5.43 20.13 22.39
CA LEU A 622 -4.02 20.26 22.08
C LEU A 622 -3.50 21.70 22.25
N GLU A 623 -4.19 22.55 22.98
CA GLU A 623 -3.87 23.97 23.16
C GLU A 623 -2.47 24.21 23.76
N TRP A 624 -1.93 23.22 24.48
CA TRP A 624 -0.56 23.26 25.01
C TRP A 624 0.52 23.25 23.90
N LEU A 625 0.16 22.93 22.65
CA LEU A 625 1.05 22.99 21.48
C LEU A 625 1.08 24.36 20.80
N VAL A 626 0.21 25.31 21.19
CA VAL A 626 0.10 26.62 20.53
C VAL A 626 1.44 27.34 20.47
N ASP A 627 2.18 27.40 21.58
CA ASP A 627 3.49 28.06 21.63
C ASP A 627 4.56 27.31 20.80
N VAL A 628 4.45 25.99 20.66
CA VAL A 628 5.40 25.20 19.86
C VAL A 628 5.16 25.39 18.36
N ILE A 629 3.89 25.49 17.95
CA ILE A 629 3.49 25.56 16.54
C ILE A 629 3.47 27.00 16.01
N HIS A 630 3.02 27.95 16.83
CA HIS A 630 2.81 29.36 16.46
C HIS A 630 3.74 30.35 17.17
N GLY A 631 4.56 29.89 18.12
CA GLY A 631 5.60 30.71 18.73
C GLY A 631 6.71 31.11 17.75
N ASP A 632 7.69 31.87 18.23
CA ASP A 632 8.82 32.31 17.41
C ASP A 632 9.78 31.12 17.14
N ILE A 633 9.55 30.39 16.04
CA ILE A 633 10.26 29.15 15.67
C ILE A 633 11.65 29.43 15.03
N ALA A 634 11.97 30.70 14.77
CA ALA A 634 13.24 31.11 14.16
C ALA A 634 14.50 30.54 14.86
N PRO A 635 14.57 30.45 16.21
CA PRO A 635 15.72 29.86 16.91
C PRO A 635 15.85 28.34 16.69
N ILE A 636 14.73 27.62 16.57
CA ILE A 636 14.73 26.15 16.38
C ILE A 636 15.17 25.82 14.95
N GLN A 637 14.63 26.52 13.95
CA GLN A 637 14.98 26.32 12.55
C GLN A 637 16.47 26.59 12.27
N GLU A 638 17.06 27.60 12.90
CA GLU A 638 18.48 27.94 12.73
C GLU A 638 19.40 26.93 13.43
N VAL A 639 19.00 26.40 14.60
CA VAL A 639 19.74 25.36 15.33
C VAL A 639 19.68 24.00 14.63
N VAL A 640 18.51 23.58 14.14
CA VAL A 640 18.34 22.33 13.38
C VAL A 640 19.08 22.40 12.05
N ARG A 641 18.94 23.50 11.29
CA ARG A 641 19.67 23.70 10.03
C ARG A 641 21.17 23.69 10.25
N LYS A 642 21.68 24.31 11.32
CA LYS A 642 23.11 24.32 11.65
C LYS A 642 23.62 22.93 12.04
N LYS A 643 22.92 22.19 12.90
CA LYS A 643 23.31 20.82 13.32
C LYS A 643 23.29 19.82 12.16
N VAL A 644 22.30 19.87 11.27
CA VAL A 644 22.25 19.03 10.06
C VAL A 644 23.40 19.37 9.13
N LYS A 645 23.73 20.67 8.98
CA LYS A 645 24.89 21.11 8.20
C LYS A 645 26.22 20.64 8.80
N ASP A 646 26.34 20.66 10.12
CA ASP A 646 27.54 20.22 10.85
C ASP A 646 27.73 18.69 10.73
N LEU A 647 26.66 17.89 10.78
CA LEU A 647 26.69 16.45 10.52
C LEU A 647 27.10 16.13 9.07
N GLN A 648 26.54 16.86 8.11
CA GLN A 648 26.94 16.78 6.70
C GLN A 648 28.40 17.23 6.49
N GLU A 649 28.93 18.14 7.32
CA GLU A 649 30.33 18.59 7.24
C GLU A 649 31.33 17.56 7.80
N VAL A 650 30.91 16.77 8.80
CA VAL A 650 31.69 15.63 9.32
C VAL A 650 31.77 14.51 8.28
N GLU A 651 30.65 14.16 7.64
CA GLU A 651 30.63 13.21 6.51
C GLU A 651 31.41 13.75 5.30
N ARG A 652 31.28 15.04 4.97
CA ARG A 652 32.05 15.66 3.89
C ARG A 652 33.55 15.65 4.16
N LYS A 653 34.01 15.76 5.42
CA LYS A 653 35.44 15.66 5.73
C LYS A 653 35.99 14.25 5.52
N GLN A 654 35.21 13.21 5.85
CA GLN A 654 35.57 11.81 5.57
C GLN A 654 35.56 11.50 4.05
N VAL A 655 34.63 12.11 3.29
CA VAL A 655 34.53 11.94 1.83
C VAL A 655 35.50 12.84 1.04
N ALA A 656 35.89 14.01 1.58
CA ALA A 656 36.82 14.94 0.93
C ALA A 656 38.27 14.41 0.89
N GLU A 657 38.65 13.53 1.82
CA GLU A 657 39.94 12.82 1.75
C GLU A 657 39.98 11.81 0.58
N ALA A 658 38.81 11.31 0.14
CA ALA A 658 38.69 10.38 -0.98
C ALA A 658 38.58 11.06 -2.37
N ARG A 659 38.33 12.37 -2.44
CA ARG A 659 38.01 13.10 -3.71
C ARG A 659 39.12 14.00 -4.25
N LYS A 660 40.39 13.75 -3.93
CA LYS A 660 41.53 14.37 -4.66
C LYS A 660 41.81 13.65 -5.98
N ALA A 661 40.87 13.71 -6.94
CA ALA A 661 41.15 13.38 -8.34
C ALA A 661 40.15 14.05 -9.29
N SER A 662 40.56 15.23 -9.77
CA SER A 662 40.19 15.94 -11.00
C SER A 662 38.73 16.01 -11.45
N ALA A 663 38.16 17.21 -11.26
CA ALA A 663 37.35 17.84 -12.29
C ALA A 663 38.27 18.47 -13.35
N SER A 664 37.94 18.31 -14.63
CA SER A 664 38.26 19.32 -15.65
C SER A 664 37.32 19.20 -16.84
N ASP A 665 36.53 20.26 -17.01
CA ASP A 665 36.00 20.86 -18.23
C ASP A 665 35.68 19.95 -19.40
N LYS A 666 34.40 19.85 -19.74
CA LYS A 666 34.05 19.44 -21.09
C LYS A 666 32.82 20.15 -21.67
N PRO A 667 32.88 20.55 -22.95
CA PRO A 667 32.22 21.72 -23.53
C PRO A 667 31.02 21.32 -24.43
N TRP A 668 30.42 20.16 -24.18
CA TRP A 668 29.40 19.55 -25.05
C TRP A 668 28.00 20.16 -24.92
N PHE A 669 27.78 21.05 -23.93
CA PHE A 669 26.56 21.85 -23.84
C PHE A 669 26.37 22.82 -25.03
N ASP A 670 27.43 23.07 -25.81
CA ASP A 670 27.35 23.97 -26.97
C ASP A 670 26.83 23.28 -28.25
N LYS A 671 26.51 21.99 -28.21
CA LYS A 671 26.04 21.23 -29.38
C LYS A 671 24.78 20.43 -29.08
N TYR A 672 23.75 21.11 -28.57
CA TYR A 672 22.38 20.62 -28.74
C TYR A 672 22.19 20.13 -30.17
N PHE A 673 21.92 18.84 -30.32
CA PHE A 673 21.50 18.24 -31.57
C PHE A 673 20.06 17.77 -31.38
N ILE A 674 19.11 18.42 -32.05
CA ILE A 674 17.82 17.82 -32.36
C ILE A 674 18.15 16.62 -33.26
N GLY A 675 18.17 15.42 -32.68
CA GLY A 675 18.39 14.17 -33.40
C GLY A 675 17.42 14.01 -34.56
N PRO A 676 17.79 13.32 -35.65
CA PRO A 676 16.96 13.21 -36.86
C PRO A 676 15.83 12.19 -36.71
N PHE A 677 15.42 11.85 -35.49
CA PHE A 677 14.42 10.82 -35.22
C PHE A 677 13.02 11.36 -35.51
N LYS A 678 12.66 11.35 -36.79
CA LYS A 678 11.30 10.97 -37.17
C LYS A 678 11.05 9.61 -36.51
N LEU A 679 10.02 9.51 -35.66
CA LEU A 679 9.45 8.23 -35.27
C LEU A 679 9.36 7.36 -36.54
N SER A 680 9.97 6.18 -36.51
CA SER A 680 9.83 5.24 -37.62
C SER A 680 8.36 4.92 -37.76
N TYR A 681 7.76 5.31 -38.88
CA TYR A 681 6.44 4.87 -39.30
C TYR A 681 6.41 3.35 -39.16
N THR A 682 5.50 2.83 -38.35
CA THR A 682 5.32 1.39 -38.22
C THR A 682 4.91 0.86 -39.60
N MET A 683 5.87 0.32 -40.36
CA MET A 683 5.63 -0.36 -41.63
C MET A 683 5.49 -1.88 -41.44
N LYS A 684 4.94 -2.34 -40.31
CA LYS A 684 4.23 -3.62 -40.41
C LYS A 684 2.91 -3.27 -41.11
N PRO A 685 2.60 -3.87 -42.26
CA PRO A 685 1.29 -3.68 -42.88
C PRO A 685 0.23 -3.92 -41.81
N TYR A 686 -0.78 -3.05 -41.75
CA TYR A 686 -2.01 -3.43 -41.05
C TYR A 686 -2.41 -4.81 -41.57
N PRO A 687 -2.81 -5.76 -40.70
CA PRO A 687 -3.28 -7.05 -41.15
C PRO A 687 -4.28 -6.85 -42.28
N GLU A 688 -4.03 -7.46 -43.45
CA GLU A 688 -4.94 -7.36 -44.60
C GLU A 688 -6.24 -8.17 -44.38
N ILE A 689 -6.34 -8.86 -43.25
CA ILE A 689 -7.47 -9.65 -42.83
C ILE A 689 -8.38 -8.83 -41.92
N ASN A 690 -9.69 -8.95 -42.14
CA ASN A 690 -10.68 -8.33 -41.28
C ASN A 690 -10.80 -9.12 -39.97
N ILE A 691 -11.14 -8.45 -38.86
CA ILE A 691 -11.30 -9.10 -37.54
C ILE A 691 -12.32 -10.26 -37.58
N TYR A 692 -13.40 -10.14 -38.36
CA TYR A 692 -14.38 -11.23 -38.50
C TYR A 692 -13.82 -12.45 -39.25
N SER A 693 -12.77 -12.30 -40.07
CA SER A 693 -12.16 -13.41 -40.82
C SER A 693 -11.50 -14.42 -39.89
N PHE A 694 -11.04 -14.00 -38.70
CA PHE A 694 -10.52 -14.92 -37.69
C PHE A 694 -11.55 -15.97 -37.27
N LEU A 695 -12.82 -15.60 -37.14
CA LEU A 695 -13.89 -16.56 -36.81
C LEU A 695 -14.14 -17.54 -37.97
N GLU A 696 -14.06 -17.09 -39.23
CA GLU A 696 -14.24 -17.96 -40.39
C GLU A 696 -13.11 -18.98 -40.54
N ASP A 697 -11.88 -18.55 -40.29
CA ASP A 697 -10.69 -19.40 -40.35
C ASP A 697 -10.67 -20.37 -39.17
N THR A 698 -10.98 -19.90 -37.97
CA THR A 698 -11.00 -20.73 -36.75
C THR A 698 -12.11 -21.78 -36.79
N ALA A 699 -13.30 -21.44 -37.31
CA ALA A 699 -14.37 -22.42 -37.52
C ALA A 699 -14.02 -23.50 -38.56
N ARG A 700 -13.12 -23.21 -39.49
CA ARG A 700 -12.64 -24.17 -40.49
C ARG A 700 -11.51 -25.04 -39.98
N GLU A 701 -10.57 -24.44 -39.23
CA GLU A 701 -9.37 -25.10 -38.74
C GLU A 701 -9.63 -25.91 -37.46
N PHE A 702 -10.57 -25.48 -36.63
CA PHE A 702 -10.87 -26.07 -35.32
C PHE A 702 -12.37 -26.38 -35.15
N PRO A 703 -12.96 -27.23 -36.01
CA PRO A 703 -14.41 -27.45 -36.04
C PRO A 703 -14.96 -28.13 -34.77
N ASP A 704 -14.12 -28.90 -34.07
CA ASP A 704 -14.50 -29.66 -32.88
C ASP A 704 -14.20 -28.93 -31.56
N VAL A 705 -13.69 -27.69 -31.61
CA VAL A 705 -13.33 -26.91 -30.41
C VAL A 705 -14.51 -26.05 -29.99
N ILE A 706 -14.79 -26.04 -28.68
CA ILE A 706 -15.79 -25.18 -28.06
C ILE A 706 -15.32 -23.72 -28.14
N ALA A 707 -16.13 -22.88 -28.79
CA ALA A 707 -15.89 -21.44 -28.93
C ALA A 707 -16.48 -20.64 -27.76
N CYS A 708 -17.58 -21.12 -27.19
CA CYS A 708 -18.27 -20.48 -26.08
C CYS A 708 -18.85 -21.54 -25.14
N GLU A 709 -18.50 -21.45 -23.86
CA GLU A 709 -19.11 -22.19 -22.77
C GLU A 709 -19.86 -21.19 -21.88
N TYR A 710 -21.17 -21.34 -21.77
CA TYR A 710 -22.02 -20.39 -21.04
C TYR A 710 -23.12 -21.11 -20.25
N VAL A 711 -22.99 -21.09 -18.92
CA VAL A 711 -23.83 -21.84 -17.98
C VAL A 711 -23.75 -23.34 -18.30
N ASP A 712 -24.81 -23.95 -18.83
CA ASP A 712 -24.88 -25.38 -19.16
C ASP A 712 -24.86 -25.62 -20.69
N GLU A 713 -24.59 -24.57 -21.48
CA GLU A 713 -24.61 -24.61 -22.94
C GLU A 713 -23.20 -24.42 -23.51
N GLU A 714 -22.79 -25.35 -24.36
CA GLU A 714 -21.57 -25.29 -25.14
C GLU A 714 -21.89 -25.00 -26.61
N MET A 715 -21.05 -24.20 -27.27
CA MET A 715 -21.16 -23.87 -28.68
C MET A 715 -19.79 -23.94 -29.35
N THR A 716 -19.66 -24.76 -30.38
CA THR A 716 -18.44 -24.90 -31.20
C THR A 716 -18.21 -23.69 -32.12
N TYR A 717 -17.00 -23.54 -32.65
CA TYR A 717 -16.71 -22.47 -33.62
C TYR A 717 -17.60 -22.51 -34.88
N PRO A 718 -17.90 -23.66 -35.52
CA PRO A 718 -18.87 -23.73 -36.61
C PRO A 718 -20.28 -23.26 -36.23
N GLU A 719 -20.75 -23.60 -35.03
CA GLU A 719 -22.07 -23.19 -34.54
C GLU A 719 -22.13 -21.70 -34.23
N LEU A 720 -21.07 -21.14 -33.61
CA LEU A 720 -20.95 -19.70 -33.41
C LEU A 720 -20.95 -18.95 -34.74
N LYS A 721 -20.16 -19.43 -35.71
CA LYS A 721 -20.12 -18.86 -37.05
C LYS A 721 -21.48 -18.91 -37.74
N ASP A 722 -22.20 -20.03 -37.68
CA ASP A 722 -23.54 -20.16 -38.27
C ASP A 722 -24.52 -19.13 -37.65
N ARG A 723 -24.50 -18.96 -36.33
CA ARG A 723 -25.34 -17.94 -35.66
C ARG A 723 -24.95 -16.52 -36.07
N VAL A 724 -23.65 -16.22 -36.18
CA VAL A 724 -23.14 -14.94 -36.68
C VAL A 724 -23.59 -14.68 -38.11
N ASP A 725 -23.53 -15.66 -39.00
CA ASP A 725 -23.93 -15.55 -40.40
C ASP A 725 -25.43 -15.25 -40.54
N ARG A 726 -26.25 -15.92 -39.72
CA ARG A 726 -27.69 -15.70 -39.69
C ARG A 726 -28.05 -14.32 -39.16
N LEU A 727 -27.44 -13.89 -38.06
CA LEU A 727 -27.70 -12.55 -37.52
C LEU A 727 -27.18 -11.45 -38.46
N ALA A 728 -26.03 -11.63 -39.09
CA ALA A 728 -25.51 -10.71 -40.11
C ALA A 728 -26.51 -10.58 -41.29
N SER A 729 -27.07 -11.70 -41.75
CA SER A 729 -28.11 -11.71 -42.79
C SER A 729 -29.39 -11.01 -42.31
N ALA A 730 -29.76 -11.20 -41.04
CA ALA A 730 -30.90 -10.52 -40.44
C ALA A 730 -30.67 -9.00 -40.33
N PHE A 731 -29.49 -8.53 -39.94
CA PHE A 731 -29.15 -7.11 -39.94
C PHE A 731 -29.30 -6.49 -41.34
N ILE A 732 -28.83 -7.17 -42.38
CA ILE A 732 -29.01 -6.71 -43.78
C ILE A 732 -30.50 -6.66 -44.14
N ALA A 733 -31.28 -7.69 -43.79
CA ALA A 733 -32.73 -7.71 -44.03
C ALA A 733 -33.47 -6.60 -43.25
N LEU A 734 -32.93 -6.21 -42.09
CA LEU A 734 -33.37 -5.06 -41.32
C LEU A 734 -32.76 -3.73 -41.82
N GLY A 735 -32.09 -3.72 -42.97
CA GLY A 735 -31.61 -2.51 -43.63
C GLY A 735 -30.41 -1.86 -42.96
N VAL A 736 -29.61 -2.62 -42.20
CA VAL A 736 -28.31 -2.15 -41.71
C VAL A 736 -27.31 -2.24 -42.86
N GLU A 737 -26.70 -1.12 -43.22
CA GLU A 737 -25.70 -1.00 -44.27
C GLU A 737 -24.28 -0.85 -43.69
N LYS A 738 -23.27 -0.99 -44.55
CA LYS A 738 -21.86 -0.79 -44.15
C LYS A 738 -21.66 0.64 -43.64
N GLY A 739 -21.10 0.78 -42.44
CA GLY A 739 -20.87 2.06 -41.76
C GLY A 739 -22.02 2.49 -40.84
N ASP A 740 -23.18 1.82 -40.90
CA ASP A 740 -24.25 2.02 -39.92
C ASP A 740 -23.83 1.52 -38.55
N LYS A 741 -24.49 2.02 -37.50
CA LYS A 741 -24.15 1.71 -36.11
C LYS A 741 -25.19 0.79 -35.50
N VAL A 742 -24.72 -0.27 -34.85
CA VAL A 742 -25.55 -1.23 -34.12
C VAL A 742 -25.13 -1.21 -32.66
N ALA A 743 -26.04 -0.82 -31.77
CA ALA A 743 -25.74 -0.81 -30.34
C ALA A 743 -26.08 -2.15 -29.69
N THR A 744 -25.27 -2.59 -28.74
CA THR A 744 -25.62 -3.72 -27.86
C THR A 744 -25.83 -3.25 -26.42
N VAL A 745 -26.91 -3.67 -25.79
CA VAL A 745 -27.21 -3.54 -24.35
C VAL A 745 -27.41 -4.95 -23.79
N LEU A 746 -26.35 -5.74 -23.88
CA LEU A 746 -26.32 -7.16 -23.53
C LEU A 746 -25.28 -7.42 -22.43
N PRO A 747 -25.53 -8.33 -21.48
CA PRO A 747 -24.52 -8.78 -20.54
C PRO A 747 -23.42 -9.59 -21.27
N SER A 748 -22.42 -10.05 -20.52
CA SER A 748 -21.47 -11.07 -21.00
C SER A 748 -22.22 -12.39 -21.25
N CYS A 749 -22.76 -12.56 -22.45
CA CYS A 749 -23.53 -13.71 -22.89
C CYS A 749 -23.24 -14.06 -24.37
N PRO A 750 -23.61 -15.26 -24.84
CA PRO A 750 -23.34 -15.68 -26.22
C PRO A 750 -23.92 -14.72 -27.26
N GLU A 751 -25.09 -14.13 -27.00
CA GLU A 751 -25.74 -13.18 -27.91
C GLU A 751 -24.93 -11.90 -28.13
N PHE A 752 -24.11 -11.47 -27.15
CA PHE A 752 -23.22 -10.33 -27.32
C PHE A 752 -22.16 -10.63 -28.38
N ILE A 753 -21.50 -11.79 -28.26
CA ILE A 753 -20.45 -12.22 -29.20
C ILE A 753 -21.05 -12.39 -30.61
N ILE A 754 -22.24 -12.98 -30.70
CA ILE A 754 -22.95 -13.16 -31.97
C ILE A 754 -23.27 -11.80 -32.60
N ALA A 755 -23.78 -10.84 -31.82
CA ALA A 755 -24.13 -9.49 -32.30
C ALA A 755 -22.92 -8.67 -32.75
N ASP A 756 -21.83 -8.74 -32.01
CA ASP A 756 -20.59 -8.03 -32.31
C ASP A 756 -19.97 -8.52 -33.63
N TYR A 757 -19.70 -9.84 -33.74
CA TYR A 757 -19.18 -10.42 -34.98
C TYR A 757 -20.12 -10.23 -36.17
N ALA A 758 -21.45 -10.27 -35.97
CA ALA A 758 -22.41 -10.03 -37.03
C ALA A 758 -22.37 -8.57 -37.53
N ALA A 759 -22.22 -7.60 -36.63
CA ALA A 759 -22.07 -6.19 -36.99
C ALA A 759 -20.76 -5.96 -37.75
N MET A 760 -19.64 -6.48 -37.24
CA MET A 760 -18.34 -6.38 -37.90
C MET A 760 -18.34 -7.03 -39.29
N LYS A 761 -19.00 -8.18 -39.44
CA LYS A 761 -19.05 -8.94 -40.69
C LYS A 761 -19.71 -8.19 -41.84
N ILE A 762 -20.76 -7.42 -41.56
CA ILE A 762 -21.43 -6.60 -42.56
C ILE A 762 -20.77 -5.22 -42.72
N GLY A 763 -19.71 -4.94 -41.94
CA GLY A 763 -19.03 -3.66 -41.90
C GLY A 763 -19.81 -2.56 -41.19
N ALA A 764 -20.74 -2.93 -40.30
CA ALA A 764 -21.38 -2.01 -39.37
C ALA A 764 -20.44 -1.72 -38.19
N ILE A 765 -20.61 -0.55 -37.59
CA ILE A 765 -19.89 -0.09 -36.41
C ILE A 765 -20.64 -0.61 -35.19
N HIS A 766 -20.01 -1.49 -34.42
CA HIS A 766 -20.54 -1.94 -33.15
C HIS A 766 -20.41 -0.85 -32.08
N VAL A 767 -21.49 -0.58 -31.35
CA VAL A 767 -21.54 0.40 -30.25
C VAL A 767 -21.90 -0.34 -28.95
N PRO A 768 -20.93 -0.88 -28.19
CA PRO A 768 -21.21 -1.60 -26.96
C PRO A 768 -21.65 -0.63 -25.85
N LEU A 769 -22.83 -0.85 -25.28
CA LEU A 769 -23.39 -0.04 -24.20
C LEU A 769 -23.63 -0.90 -22.96
N SER A 770 -23.46 -0.32 -21.76
CA SER A 770 -23.60 -1.06 -20.51
C SER A 770 -25.06 -1.42 -20.21
N ILE A 771 -25.29 -2.64 -19.74
CA ILE A 771 -26.58 -3.05 -19.17
C ILE A 771 -26.92 -2.34 -17.85
N LEU A 772 -25.98 -1.62 -17.24
CA LEU A 772 -26.16 -0.87 -16.00
C LEU A 772 -26.63 0.57 -16.23
N HIS A 773 -26.57 1.07 -17.48
CA HIS A 773 -26.94 2.45 -17.79
C HIS A 773 -28.34 2.80 -17.32
N LYS A 774 -28.46 3.93 -16.60
CA LYS A 774 -29.74 4.53 -16.26
C LYS A 774 -30.36 5.13 -17.52
N ALA A 775 -31.62 5.54 -17.45
CA ALA A 775 -32.33 6.04 -18.64
C ALA A 775 -31.60 7.25 -19.25
N ASP A 776 -31.06 8.15 -18.42
CA ASP A 776 -30.39 9.34 -18.90
C ASP A 776 -29.04 9.02 -19.58
N ASP A 777 -28.26 8.08 -19.03
CA ASP A 777 -26.99 7.62 -19.64
C ASP A 777 -27.24 6.95 -20.99
N LEU A 778 -28.22 6.04 -21.03
CA LEU A 778 -28.57 5.30 -22.25
C LEU A 778 -29.15 6.24 -23.32
N GLU A 779 -29.93 7.26 -22.91
CA GLU A 779 -30.45 8.28 -23.82
C GLU A 779 -29.31 9.10 -24.44
N TYR A 780 -28.35 9.54 -23.63
CA TYR A 780 -27.20 10.32 -24.07
C TYR A 780 -26.37 9.57 -25.12
N GLU A 781 -25.98 8.32 -24.83
CA GLU A 781 -25.12 7.54 -25.73
C GLU A 781 -25.83 7.14 -27.02
N LEU A 782 -27.11 6.80 -26.97
CA LEU A 782 -27.89 6.51 -28.17
C LEU A 782 -28.12 7.75 -29.04
N LYS A 783 -28.17 8.95 -28.43
CA LYS A 783 -28.23 10.22 -29.17
C LYS A 783 -26.90 10.52 -29.85
N GLU A 784 -25.80 10.42 -29.11
CA GLU A 784 -24.46 10.77 -29.61
C GLU A 784 -23.99 9.80 -30.68
N SER A 785 -24.20 8.50 -30.45
CA SER A 785 -23.92 7.49 -31.47
C SER A 785 -24.85 7.61 -32.67
N GLY A 786 -26.09 8.08 -32.49
CA GLY A 786 -27.07 8.19 -33.57
C GLY A 786 -27.50 6.83 -34.11
N VAL A 787 -27.45 5.79 -33.28
CA VAL A 787 -27.80 4.41 -33.61
C VAL A 787 -29.29 4.26 -33.96
N GLU A 788 -29.59 3.46 -34.98
CA GLU A 788 -30.96 3.13 -35.37
C GLU A 788 -31.40 1.71 -34.98
N VAL A 789 -30.46 0.81 -34.69
CA VAL A 789 -30.71 -0.59 -34.32
C VAL A 789 -30.03 -0.92 -32.99
N VAL A 790 -30.82 -1.40 -32.03
CA VAL A 790 -30.33 -1.83 -30.71
C VAL A 790 -30.57 -3.32 -30.53
N VAL A 791 -29.55 -4.07 -30.10
CA VAL A 791 -29.69 -5.45 -29.61
C VAL A 791 -29.61 -5.42 -28.08
N CYS A 792 -30.61 -5.92 -27.38
CA CYS A 792 -30.65 -5.83 -25.91
C CYS A 792 -31.13 -7.11 -25.22
N SER A 793 -30.81 -7.25 -23.94
CA SER A 793 -31.45 -8.28 -23.12
C SER A 793 -32.94 -7.97 -22.98
N TYR A 794 -33.79 -9.00 -22.98
CA TYR A 794 -35.22 -8.86 -22.74
C TYR A 794 -35.53 -8.05 -21.47
N ARG A 795 -34.72 -8.26 -20.41
CA ARG A 795 -34.84 -7.52 -19.13
C ARG A 795 -34.54 -6.01 -19.25
N ARG A 796 -33.98 -5.56 -20.37
CA ARG A 796 -33.64 -4.15 -20.64
C ARG A 796 -34.55 -3.50 -21.66
N ILE A 797 -35.53 -4.20 -22.22
CA ILE A 797 -36.50 -3.63 -23.15
C ILE A 797 -37.23 -2.43 -22.54
N GLU A 798 -37.65 -2.51 -21.28
CA GLU A 798 -38.35 -1.39 -20.63
C GLU A 798 -37.48 -0.12 -20.62
N ARG A 799 -36.19 -0.28 -20.31
CA ARG A 799 -35.21 0.81 -20.28
C ARG A 799 -34.94 1.36 -21.69
N VAL A 800 -34.83 0.50 -22.70
CA VAL A 800 -34.71 0.92 -24.11
C VAL A 800 -35.97 1.66 -24.55
N ASN A 801 -37.16 1.21 -24.15
CA ASN A 801 -38.44 1.85 -24.49
C ASN A 801 -38.62 3.22 -23.84
N GLN A 802 -38.07 3.43 -22.64
CA GLN A 802 -38.07 4.73 -21.97
C GLN A 802 -37.32 5.80 -22.79
N VAL A 803 -36.23 5.41 -23.46
CA VAL A 803 -35.34 6.35 -24.16
C VAL A 803 -35.59 6.40 -25.67
N LYS A 804 -36.11 5.33 -26.27
CA LYS A 804 -36.36 5.19 -27.73
C LYS A 804 -37.10 6.40 -28.34
N PRO A 805 -38.17 6.97 -27.75
CA PRO A 805 -38.87 8.12 -28.33
C PRO A 805 -38.02 9.39 -28.46
N LYS A 806 -36.89 9.45 -27.74
CA LYS A 806 -35.99 10.61 -27.69
C LYS A 806 -34.69 10.36 -28.45
N THR A 807 -34.51 9.19 -29.06
CA THR A 807 -33.29 8.80 -29.79
C THR A 807 -33.62 8.49 -31.25
N LYS A 808 -32.61 8.09 -32.03
CA LYS A 808 -32.81 7.65 -33.43
C LYS A 808 -33.14 6.15 -33.55
N VAL A 809 -33.32 5.45 -32.42
CA VAL A 809 -33.56 4.00 -32.42
C VAL A 809 -34.89 3.67 -33.06
N LYS A 810 -34.85 2.94 -34.17
CA LYS A 810 -36.04 2.48 -34.90
C LYS A 810 -36.36 1.03 -34.54
N LYS A 811 -35.35 0.17 -34.54
CA LYS A 811 -35.49 -1.30 -34.42
C LYS A 811 -34.82 -1.81 -33.15
N VAL A 812 -35.48 -2.73 -32.47
CA VAL A 812 -34.98 -3.36 -31.26
C VAL A 812 -34.96 -4.87 -31.45
N ILE A 813 -33.78 -5.46 -31.45
CA ILE A 813 -33.60 -6.91 -31.36
C ILE A 813 -33.44 -7.24 -29.88
N TYR A 814 -34.13 -8.26 -29.40
CA TYR A 814 -34.03 -8.65 -28.00
C TYR A 814 -33.79 -10.15 -27.84
N ALA A 815 -33.04 -10.50 -26.79
CA ALA A 815 -32.75 -11.88 -26.44
C ALA A 815 -33.10 -12.17 -24.98
N PRO A 816 -33.74 -13.32 -24.66
CA PRO A 816 -33.82 -13.79 -23.29
C PRO A 816 -32.41 -14.22 -22.87
N THR A 817 -31.77 -13.47 -21.96
CA THR A 817 -30.44 -13.81 -21.46
C THR A 817 -30.54 -14.30 -20.01
N LYS A 818 -29.83 -15.36 -19.67
CA LYS A 818 -29.49 -15.63 -18.26
C LYS A 818 -28.48 -14.58 -17.78
N LEU A 819 -28.49 -14.22 -16.51
CA LEU A 819 -27.51 -13.28 -15.93
C LEU A 819 -26.51 -13.99 -15.02
N TYR A 820 -26.93 -15.10 -14.39
CA TYR A 820 -26.14 -15.95 -13.51
C TYR A 820 -26.61 -17.41 -13.63
N PRO A 821 -25.79 -18.42 -13.27
CA PRO A 821 -26.15 -19.83 -13.37
C PRO A 821 -27.46 -20.21 -12.66
N ASP A 822 -27.77 -19.56 -11.54
CA ASP A 822 -28.97 -19.83 -10.73
C ASP A 822 -30.24 -19.06 -11.18
N TYR A 823 -30.17 -18.29 -12.26
CA TYR A 823 -31.28 -17.47 -12.75
C TYR A 823 -32.05 -18.16 -13.88
N GLU A 824 -33.36 -18.29 -13.72
CA GLU A 824 -34.25 -18.68 -14.83
C GLU A 824 -34.32 -17.60 -15.90
N TYR A 825 -34.54 -18.03 -17.15
CA TYR A 825 -34.87 -17.12 -18.24
C TYR A 825 -36.09 -16.27 -17.86
N PRO A 826 -36.10 -14.97 -18.21
CA PRO A 826 -37.25 -14.13 -17.90
C PRO A 826 -38.50 -14.67 -18.61
N LYS A 827 -39.65 -14.69 -17.92
CA LYS A 827 -40.93 -14.92 -18.57
C LYS A 827 -41.16 -13.82 -19.60
N MET A 828 -41.15 -14.18 -20.88
CA MET A 828 -41.34 -13.22 -21.95
C MET A 828 -42.82 -13.03 -22.27
N GLU A 829 -43.26 -11.78 -22.25
CA GLU A 829 -44.51 -11.34 -22.86
C GLU A 829 -44.32 -11.17 -24.37
N LYS A 830 -45.38 -11.46 -25.14
CA LYS A 830 -45.37 -11.28 -26.59
C LYS A 830 -45.39 -9.79 -26.91
N ILE A 831 -44.40 -9.32 -27.68
CA ILE A 831 -44.32 -7.93 -28.13
C ILE A 831 -44.89 -7.87 -29.56
N ASP A 832 -46.10 -7.32 -29.69
CA ASP A 832 -46.79 -7.13 -30.97
C ASP A 832 -46.44 -5.76 -31.60
N ASP A 833 -45.14 -5.48 -31.80
CA ASP A 833 -44.63 -4.28 -32.50
C ASP A 833 -43.74 -4.72 -33.68
N PRO A 834 -44.01 -4.26 -34.92
CA PRO A 834 -43.28 -4.67 -36.12
C PRO A 834 -41.80 -4.26 -36.14
N ASN A 835 -41.35 -3.44 -35.19
CA ASN A 835 -39.95 -3.02 -35.03
C ASN A 835 -39.22 -3.75 -33.90
N TYR A 836 -39.85 -4.73 -33.27
CA TYR A 836 -39.23 -5.56 -32.23
C TYR A 836 -39.06 -6.98 -32.75
N TYR A 837 -37.85 -7.52 -32.61
CA TYR A 837 -37.49 -8.82 -33.16
C TYR A 837 -36.86 -9.68 -32.07
N LEU A 838 -37.39 -10.88 -31.86
CA LEU A 838 -36.77 -11.85 -30.99
C LEU A 838 -35.55 -12.45 -31.70
N MET A 839 -34.37 -12.35 -31.10
CA MET A 839 -33.11 -12.79 -31.71
C MET A 839 -33.14 -14.27 -32.10
N SER A 840 -33.74 -15.15 -31.29
CA SER A 840 -33.86 -16.57 -31.62
C SER A 840 -34.73 -16.86 -32.84
N ASP A 841 -35.64 -15.95 -33.21
CA ASP A 841 -36.44 -16.10 -34.44
C ASP A 841 -35.66 -15.61 -35.67
N LEU A 842 -34.76 -14.63 -35.51
CA LEU A 842 -33.85 -14.18 -36.56
C LEU A 842 -32.72 -15.19 -36.84
N LEU A 843 -32.41 -16.05 -35.86
CA LEU A 843 -31.41 -17.10 -35.97
C LEU A 843 -31.98 -18.43 -36.52
N LYS A 844 -33.28 -18.53 -36.80
CA LYS A 844 -33.89 -19.71 -37.45
C LYS A 844 -33.76 -19.60 -38.96
#